data_AF-A0A409Y8H7-F1
#
_entry.id   AF-A0A409Y8H7-F1
#
_cell.length_a   1.000
_cell.length_b   1.000
_cell.length_c   1.000
_cell.angle_alpha   90.00
_cell.angle_beta   90.00
_cell.angle_gamma   90.00
#
_symmetry.space_group_name_H-M   'P 1'
#
loop_
_entity.id
_entity.type
_entity.pdbx_description
1 polymer ?
#
loop_
_entity_poly.entity_id
_entity_poly.type
_entity_poly.pdbx_seq_one_letter_code
_entity_poly.pdbx_strand_id
1 'polypeptide(L)'
;VGSSNLQFLRISESIARLAFIVYWGVVLFGYDTTALILENRSGGVVSNEHFGRSFGIIDSSGVKDIHKSNAISSNVVSVLQAGAFFGALGSAPISSRMGRRFTLLCFSIVFSVGAILTTVAGGGKKGLNLIYVGRVISGVGIGAISAVAPAYVSECSPKEVRGRITGLFQIMVTGGVMVSYFTNLGVQLHLGGDKVWRVPFGLQLIPAGILAIGLLTVKESPRYLASVERNDEALQILAYLRREPITSHAVLDEMAEIEAAIREEREARKGLGLKEAFFGKGNFIRFVIAFVVFLFQQLTGQNSVNYYAPQIFASLGYTGTKQGLLASGIYGIVKVVTTSFFVFFGVETLGRKLSFFISAMGMGTSWFIVGSILKTHPPNVIPGQNPPPASKAMAAMLYIYVAFYAMGWGPLPWIYVADIFPTRTRHFGLSVASASQWLWNFVISKLTPDMVTSLGYKMFLMFASFNVGALGLFSILIPETKGRSLEEMDIIFGAISAEQRQADVEKVQRGELIDFLLYSLLHPSRLEYWNTTSAMGEAFDLDGTLGAAFLGTLAAAMVLDTVHMGFTTHGLYHYLVTNFGNYTVLVGPTCHATPQDNSVPSLYYRALAYFVTFISECLTYADFPSPEYKYNHSSLVLRKEGVSLYALGIILPGIIVLLSLVVFANGCGFASRAFVLKTYEKMNEAAAMLYVSFGAAVVADGIIASSLCTLLLKSKTGFKSTDSIVAKLMAFSINTGLLTR
;
A
#
# COMPACT_ATOMS: atom_id res chain seq x y z
N VAL A 1 10.06 -13.86 1.33
CA VAL A 1 9.25 -13.07 2.29
C VAL A 1 9.79 -13.15 3.73
N GLY A 2 10.17 -14.32 4.26
CA GLY A 2 10.71 -14.47 5.62
C GLY A 2 12.03 -13.72 5.93
N SER A 3 12.99 -13.67 4.98
CA SER A 3 14.27 -12.96 5.15
C SER A 3 14.10 -11.44 5.26
N SER A 4 13.18 -10.87 4.47
CA SER A 4 12.89 -9.44 4.48
C SER A 4 12.23 -8.96 5.79
N ASN A 5 11.50 -9.84 6.50
CA ASN A 5 10.87 -9.51 7.78
C ASN A 5 11.88 -9.53 8.94
N LEU A 6 12.90 -10.39 8.88
CA LEU A 6 14.02 -10.37 9.84
C LEU A 6 14.99 -9.20 9.62
N GLN A 7 15.19 -8.74 8.39
CA GLN A 7 16.00 -7.53 8.13
C GLN A 7 15.36 -6.25 8.67
N PHE A 8 14.02 -6.16 8.70
CA PHE A 8 13.32 -5.04 9.34
C PHE A 8 13.61 -4.97 10.86
N LEU A 9 13.80 -6.11 11.52
CA LEU A 9 14.22 -6.16 12.93
C LEU A 9 15.69 -5.79 13.14
N ARG A 10 16.50 -5.76 12.07
CA ARG A 10 17.89 -5.26 12.05
C ARG A 10 18.00 -3.80 11.57
N ILE A 11 16.93 -3.01 11.67
CA ILE A 11 17.08 -1.56 11.51
C ILE A 11 17.98 -1.08 12.66
N SER A 12 19.13 -0.50 12.32
CA SER A 12 19.99 0.20 13.29
C SER A 12 19.11 1.14 14.11
N GLU A 13 19.14 1.01 15.44
CA GLU A 13 18.36 1.84 16.37
C GLU A 13 18.57 3.34 16.10
N SER A 14 19.74 3.74 15.56
CA SER A 14 20.01 5.10 15.09
C SER A 14 19.04 5.56 13.99
N ILE A 15 18.72 4.68 13.03
CA ILE A 15 17.82 4.94 11.89
C ILE A 15 16.37 4.89 12.34
N ALA A 16 16.01 3.94 13.20
CA ALA A 16 14.68 3.89 13.80
C ALA A 16 14.39 5.17 14.61
N ARG A 17 15.36 5.62 15.42
CA ARG A 17 15.29 6.88 16.18
C ARG A 17 15.17 8.09 15.26
N LEU A 18 15.96 8.14 14.18
CA LEU A 18 15.87 9.21 13.18
C LEU A 18 14.47 9.27 12.55
N ALA A 19 13.98 8.13 12.04
CA ALA A 19 12.67 8.04 11.41
C ALA A 19 11.56 8.43 12.39
N PHE A 20 11.63 7.95 13.64
CA PHE A 20 10.68 8.31 14.69
C PHE A 20 10.63 9.82 14.92
N ILE A 21 11.79 10.46 15.13
CA ILE A 21 11.89 11.91 15.39
C ILE A 21 11.37 12.72 14.19
N VAL A 22 11.82 12.39 12.99
CA VAL A 22 11.49 13.17 11.78
C VAL A 22 10.01 13.01 11.42
N TYR A 23 9.43 11.82 11.60
CA TYR A 23 8.02 11.59 11.30
C TYR A 23 7.04 12.17 12.32
N TRP A 24 7.48 12.64 13.49
CA TRP A 24 6.63 13.52 14.31
C TRP A 24 6.26 14.82 13.58
N GLY A 25 7.13 15.31 12.69
CA GLY A 25 6.80 16.41 11.79
C GLY A 25 5.71 16.08 10.77
N VAL A 26 5.54 14.79 10.46
CA VAL A 26 4.52 14.28 9.54
C VAL A 26 3.20 14.03 10.28
N VAL A 27 3.26 13.69 11.56
CA VAL A 27 2.08 13.69 12.45
C VAL A 27 1.47 15.09 12.50
N LEU A 28 2.26 16.17 12.48
CA LEU A 28 1.75 17.54 12.38
C LEU A 28 0.89 17.74 11.14
N PHE A 29 1.38 17.29 9.99
CA PHE A 29 0.64 17.38 8.74
C PHE A 29 -0.72 16.68 8.86
N GLY A 30 -0.76 15.48 9.45
CA GLY A 30 -2.01 14.76 9.72
C GLY A 30 -2.91 15.46 10.76
N TYR A 31 -2.32 15.94 11.85
CA TYR A 31 -3.03 16.56 12.97
C TYR A 31 -3.69 17.87 12.55
N ASP A 32 -2.93 18.80 11.94
CA ASP A 32 -3.43 20.10 11.47
C ASP A 32 -4.46 19.97 10.35
N THR A 33 -4.42 18.85 9.61
CA THR A 33 -5.41 18.50 8.60
C THR A 33 -6.80 18.31 9.22
N THR A 34 -6.91 17.89 10.49
CA THR A 34 -8.21 17.64 11.13
C THR A 34 -8.40 18.35 12.48
N ALA A 35 -7.41 19.11 12.96
CA ALA A 35 -7.44 19.83 14.24
C ALA A 35 -8.51 20.94 14.30
N LEU A 36 -9.16 21.23 13.17
CA LEU A 36 -10.25 22.20 13.04
C LEU A 36 -11.64 21.60 13.31
N ILE A 37 -11.73 20.43 13.95
CA ILE A 37 -13.00 19.71 14.12
C ILE A 37 -13.52 19.88 15.54
N LEU A 38 -14.22 20.97 15.84
CA LEU A 38 -14.95 21.08 17.09
C LEU A 38 -16.36 21.54 16.82
N GLU A 39 -17.31 20.68 17.13
CA GLU A 39 -18.72 20.88 16.81
C GLU A 39 -19.40 21.81 17.84
N ASN A 40 -20.52 22.43 17.49
CA ASN A 40 -21.80 22.15 18.12
C ASN A 40 -22.84 22.89 17.28
N ARG A 41 -23.75 22.10 16.69
CA ARG A 41 -24.92 22.48 15.90
C ARG A 41 -24.81 22.86 14.43
N SER A 42 -23.64 22.90 13.77
CA SER A 42 -23.54 22.77 12.29
C SER A 42 -22.11 22.88 11.74
N GLY A 43 -21.19 22.05 12.22
CA GLY A 43 -19.98 21.69 11.47
C GLY A 43 -18.67 22.48 11.60
N GLY A 44 -17.62 21.86 12.18
CA GLY A 44 -16.24 22.39 12.22
C GLY A 44 -16.01 23.53 13.22
N VAL A 45 -14.76 23.87 13.56
CA VAL A 45 -14.35 24.87 14.57
C VAL A 45 -15.10 26.20 14.46
N VAL A 46 -15.45 26.60 13.23
CA VAL A 46 -16.17 27.85 12.92
C VAL A 46 -17.68 27.78 13.19
N SER A 47 -18.24 26.57 13.34
CA SER A 47 -19.64 26.36 13.71
C SER A 47 -19.89 26.28 15.20
N ASN A 48 -18.84 26.20 16.03
CA ASN A 48 -19.01 26.17 17.47
C ASN A 48 -19.73 27.44 17.92
N GLU A 49 -20.79 27.33 18.71
CA GLU A 49 -21.55 28.49 19.21
C GLU A 49 -20.67 29.49 19.96
N HIS A 50 -19.62 29.02 20.64
CA HIS A 50 -18.62 29.86 21.29
C HIS A 50 -17.71 30.56 20.28
N PHE A 51 -17.24 29.88 19.23
CA PHE A 51 -16.46 30.53 18.16
C PHE A 51 -17.33 31.52 17.38
N GLY A 52 -18.56 31.14 17.03
CA GLY A 52 -19.52 31.97 16.33
C GLY A 52 -19.93 33.21 17.13
N ARG A 53 -20.08 33.10 18.46
CA ARG A 53 -20.29 34.25 19.35
C ARG A 53 -19.03 35.09 19.51
N SER A 54 -17.87 34.47 19.72
CA SER A 54 -16.58 35.17 19.86
C SER A 54 -16.19 35.92 18.59
N PHE A 55 -16.61 35.49 17.39
CA PHE A 55 -16.27 36.11 16.10
C PHE A 55 -17.46 36.75 15.34
N GLY A 56 -18.64 36.86 15.97
CA GLY A 56 -19.80 37.57 15.41
C GLY A 56 -20.44 36.90 14.17
N ILE A 57 -20.46 35.57 14.14
CA ILE A 57 -21.13 34.71 13.15
C ILE A 57 -22.58 34.41 13.58
N ILE A 58 -22.86 34.53 14.88
CA ILE A 58 -24.18 34.36 15.48
C ILE A 58 -24.59 35.73 16.05
N ASP A 59 -25.74 36.24 15.61
CA ASP A 59 -26.39 37.44 16.17
C ASP A 59 -26.75 37.22 17.66
N SER A 60 -26.82 38.28 18.47
CA SER A 60 -27.51 38.34 19.76
C SER A 60 -28.87 37.63 19.82
N SER A 61 -29.57 37.46 18.69
CA SER A 61 -30.83 36.72 18.53
C SER A 61 -30.66 35.19 18.35
N GLY A 62 -29.44 34.68 18.19
CA GLY A 62 -29.16 33.24 17.99
C GLY A 62 -29.24 32.75 16.53
N VAL A 63 -29.50 33.63 15.57
CA VAL A 63 -29.56 33.27 14.14
C VAL A 63 -28.14 33.19 13.55
N LYS A 64 -27.81 32.06 12.91
CA LYS A 64 -26.52 31.79 12.27
C LYS A 64 -26.55 32.19 10.80
N ASP A 65 -25.67 33.11 10.39
CA ASP A 65 -25.43 33.40 8.98
C ASP A 65 -24.63 32.26 8.34
N ILE A 66 -25.31 31.45 7.53
CA ILE A 66 -24.74 30.26 6.88
C ILE A 66 -23.63 30.64 5.89
N HIS A 67 -23.82 31.71 5.12
CA HIS A 67 -22.83 32.16 4.13
C HIS A 67 -21.57 32.68 4.81
N LYS A 68 -21.72 33.48 5.87
CA LYS A 68 -20.58 33.99 6.64
C LYS A 68 -19.86 32.87 7.40
N SER A 69 -20.59 31.90 7.95
CA SER A 69 -20.03 30.71 8.58
C SER A 69 -19.21 29.87 7.59
N ASN A 70 -19.74 29.61 6.39
CA ASN A 70 -19.02 28.88 5.34
C ASN A 70 -17.78 29.63 4.86
N ALA A 71 -17.89 30.94 4.65
CA ALA A 71 -16.78 31.77 4.21
C ALA A 71 -15.64 31.78 5.23
N ILE A 72 -15.94 31.95 6.51
CA ILE A 72 -14.92 31.95 7.57
C ILE A 72 -14.33 30.53 7.73
N SER A 73 -15.16 29.49 7.72
CA SER A 73 -14.72 28.08 7.87
C SER A 73 -13.80 27.66 6.75
N SER A 74 -14.22 27.88 5.51
CA SER A 74 -13.42 27.59 4.32
C SER A 74 -12.13 28.41 4.29
N ASN A 75 -12.14 29.69 4.70
CA ASN A 75 -10.94 30.52 4.79
C ASN A 75 -9.96 29.99 5.85
N VAL A 76 -10.40 29.72 7.08
CA VAL A 76 -9.52 29.25 8.17
C VAL A 76 -8.85 27.93 7.78
N VAL A 77 -9.60 27.02 7.14
CA VAL A 77 -9.04 25.78 6.62
C VAL A 77 -8.04 26.11 5.50
N SER A 78 -8.52 26.67 4.38
CA SER A 78 -7.78 26.78 3.11
C SER A 78 -6.49 27.62 3.18
N VAL A 79 -6.44 28.68 4.00
CA VAL A 79 -5.22 29.54 4.04
C VAL A 79 -3.98 28.80 4.54
N LEU A 80 -4.13 27.69 5.28
CA LEU A 80 -3.02 26.82 5.64
C LEU A 80 -2.44 26.12 4.40
N GLN A 81 -3.29 25.56 3.54
CA GLN A 81 -2.88 24.90 2.30
C GLN A 81 -2.23 25.89 1.34
N ALA A 82 -2.73 27.14 1.30
CA ALA A 82 -2.09 28.21 0.54
C ALA A 82 -0.67 28.51 1.05
N GLY A 83 -0.47 28.58 2.37
CA GLY A 83 0.88 28.68 2.96
C GLY A 83 1.75 27.46 2.63
N ALA A 84 1.18 26.26 2.70
CA ALA A 84 1.89 25.02 2.43
C ALA A 84 2.34 24.89 0.97
N PHE A 85 1.58 25.41 0.02
CA PHE A 85 1.98 25.52 -1.39
C PHE A 85 3.31 26.27 -1.55
N PHE A 86 3.41 27.47 -0.95
CA PHE A 86 4.64 28.25 -0.99
C PHE A 86 5.77 27.62 -0.16
N GLY A 87 5.44 27.00 0.97
CA GLY A 87 6.39 26.26 1.80
C GLY A 87 7.04 25.09 1.05
N ALA A 88 6.25 24.29 0.34
CA ALA A 88 6.73 23.15 -0.43
C ALA A 88 7.57 23.56 -1.65
N LEU A 89 7.23 24.66 -2.32
CA LEU A 89 8.04 25.22 -3.41
C LEU A 89 9.37 25.78 -2.90
N GLY A 90 9.34 26.50 -1.78
CA GLY A 90 10.52 27.11 -1.17
C GLY A 90 11.46 26.12 -0.49
N SER A 91 10.97 24.96 -0.05
CA SER A 91 11.77 24.02 0.74
C SER A 91 12.88 23.33 -0.06
N ALA A 92 12.69 23.08 -1.35
CA ALA A 92 13.69 22.43 -2.19
C ALA A 92 15.01 23.22 -2.30
N PRO A 93 15.02 24.51 -2.71
CA PRO A 93 16.26 25.28 -2.79
C PRO A 93 16.89 25.51 -1.40
N ILE A 94 16.08 25.73 -0.36
CA ILE A 94 16.58 25.92 1.00
C ILE A 94 17.25 24.64 1.51
N SER A 95 16.60 23.48 1.35
CA SER A 95 17.15 22.18 1.76
C SER A 95 18.41 21.78 1.01
N SER A 96 18.56 22.23 -0.23
CA SER A 96 19.78 22.00 -1.02
C SER A 96 20.98 22.82 -0.55
N ARG A 97 20.76 23.97 0.11
CA ARG A 97 21.83 24.86 0.59
C ARG A 97 22.17 24.70 2.06
N MET A 98 21.18 24.43 2.90
CA MET A 98 21.34 24.40 4.36
C MET A 98 21.38 22.97 4.94
N GLY A 99 21.05 21.96 4.14
CA GLY A 99 20.92 20.58 4.59
C GLY A 99 19.50 20.24 5.04
N ARG A 100 19.25 18.96 5.29
CA ARG A 100 17.89 18.47 5.59
C ARG A 100 17.54 18.77 7.05
N ARG A 101 18.47 18.50 7.97
CA ARG A 101 18.30 18.69 9.42
C ARG A 101 18.01 20.15 9.76
N PHE A 102 18.85 21.08 9.31
CA PHE A 102 18.68 22.50 9.60
C PHE A 102 17.42 23.08 8.95
N THR A 103 17.10 22.64 7.72
CA THR A 103 15.87 23.07 7.06
C THR A 103 14.63 22.64 7.84
N LEU A 104 14.57 21.39 8.31
CA LEU A 104 13.47 20.92 9.15
C LEU A 104 13.39 21.69 10.48
N LEU A 105 14.53 22.04 11.09
CA LEU A 105 14.57 22.81 12.32
C LEU A 105 14.00 24.23 12.12
N CYS A 106 14.48 24.94 11.09
CA CYS A 106 14.00 26.29 10.75
C CYS A 106 12.49 26.28 10.47
N PHE A 107 12.00 25.35 9.64
CA PHE A 107 10.57 25.28 9.32
C PHE A 107 9.71 24.78 10.49
N SER A 108 10.26 23.99 11.43
CA SER A 108 9.58 23.65 12.68
C SER A 108 9.40 24.87 13.59
N ILE A 109 10.39 25.78 13.64
CA ILE A 109 10.27 27.05 14.36
C ILE A 109 9.21 27.94 13.69
N VAL A 110 9.25 28.09 12.37
CA VAL A 110 8.22 28.82 11.60
C VAL A 110 6.83 28.26 11.89
N PHE A 111 6.69 26.93 11.87
CA PHE A 111 5.43 26.27 12.21
C PHE A 111 4.97 26.61 13.63
N SER A 112 5.88 26.53 14.60
CA SER A 112 5.61 26.80 16.01
C SER A 112 5.16 28.25 16.26
N VAL A 113 5.74 29.22 15.55
CA VAL A 113 5.30 30.62 15.59
C VAL A 113 3.86 30.75 15.11
N GLY A 114 3.52 30.14 13.97
CA GLY A 114 2.14 30.14 13.47
C GLY A 114 1.16 29.47 14.43
N ALA A 115 1.56 28.34 15.03
CA ALA A 115 0.76 27.60 15.99
C ALA A 115 0.50 28.44 17.27
N ILE A 116 1.53 29.12 17.79
CA ILE A 116 1.39 30.05 18.92
C ILE A 116 0.42 31.17 18.56
N LEU A 117 0.54 31.79 17.38
CA LEU A 117 -0.36 32.86 16.94
C LEU A 117 -1.83 32.41 16.87
N THR A 118 -2.09 31.18 16.39
CA THR A 118 -3.46 30.63 16.40
C THR A 118 -3.97 30.30 17.79
N THR A 119 -3.08 29.94 18.73
CA THR A 119 -3.44 29.59 20.12
C THR A 119 -3.74 30.81 20.97
N VAL A 120 -2.96 31.89 20.81
CA VAL A 120 -3.11 33.14 21.57
C VAL A 120 -4.21 34.05 21.04
N ALA A 121 -4.82 33.71 19.91
CA ALA A 121 -5.91 34.50 19.33
C ALA A 121 -7.03 34.73 20.37
N GLY A 122 -7.46 35.99 20.51
CA GLY A 122 -8.60 36.38 21.34
C GLY A 122 -9.93 36.35 20.56
N GLY A 123 -11.06 36.57 21.21
CA GLY A 123 -12.32 36.81 20.51
C GLY A 123 -12.30 38.11 19.68
N GLY A 124 -13.13 38.18 18.63
CA GLY A 124 -13.37 39.36 17.81
C GLY A 124 -12.55 39.43 16.51
N LYS A 125 -12.76 40.48 15.70
CA LYS A 125 -12.12 40.65 14.37
C LYS A 125 -10.58 40.57 14.41
N LYS A 126 -9.96 41.11 15.47
CA LYS A 126 -8.50 41.07 15.66
C LYS A 126 -7.97 39.65 15.86
N GLY A 127 -8.71 38.79 16.57
CA GLY A 127 -8.34 37.39 16.76
C GLY A 127 -8.48 36.56 15.49
N LEU A 128 -9.49 36.84 14.67
CA LEU A 128 -9.67 36.12 13.40
C LEU A 128 -8.51 36.38 12.44
N ASN A 129 -8.01 37.62 12.40
CA ASN A 129 -6.81 37.96 11.63
C ASN A 129 -5.57 37.22 12.14
N LEU A 130 -5.39 37.09 13.46
CA LEU A 130 -4.31 36.30 14.04
C LEU A 130 -4.40 34.82 13.66
N ILE A 131 -5.61 34.26 13.61
CA ILE A 131 -5.83 32.89 13.15
C ILE A 131 -5.43 32.76 11.68
N TYR A 132 -5.85 33.68 10.80
CA TYR A 132 -5.49 33.63 9.39
C TYR A 132 -3.98 33.76 9.16
N VAL A 133 -3.33 34.73 9.79
CA VAL A 133 -1.88 34.93 9.68
C VAL A 133 -1.13 33.72 10.26
N GLY A 134 -1.53 33.26 11.44
CA GLY A 134 -0.94 32.08 12.07
C GLY A 134 -1.07 30.84 11.19
N ARG A 135 -2.23 30.63 10.56
CA ARG A 135 -2.48 29.51 9.64
C ARG A 135 -1.61 29.57 8.39
N VAL A 136 -1.41 30.74 7.78
CA VAL A 136 -0.49 30.89 6.64
C VAL A 136 0.93 30.55 7.04
N ILE A 137 1.40 31.06 8.19
CA ILE A 137 2.75 30.81 8.71
C ILE A 137 2.95 29.32 9.05
N SER A 138 2.00 28.70 9.75
CA SER A 138 2.01 27.26 10.01
C SER A 138 1.95 26.43 8.73
N GLY A 139 1.19 26.90 7.74
CA GLY A 139 1.13 26.31 6.40
C GLY A 139 2.50 26.25 5.75
N VAL A 140 3.24 27.36 5.72
CA VAL A 140 4.61 27.42 5.16
C VAL A 140 5.52 26.38 5.83
N GLY A 141 5.44 26.26 7.16
CA GLY A 141 6.17 25.24 7.91
C GLY A 141 5.80 23.81 7.52
N ILE A 142 4.51 23.45 7.55
CA ILE A 142 4.03 22.10 7.21
C ILE A 142 4.36 21.73 5.77
N GLY A 143 4.16 22.64 4.81
CA GLY A 143 4.47 22.40 3.40
C GLY A 143 5.92 22.00 3.20
N ALA A 144 6.84 22.74 3.83
CA ALA A 144 8.26 22.43 3.78
C ALA A 144 8.62 21.13 4.50
N ILE A 145 8.08 20.90 5.71
CA ILE A 145 8.31 19.66 6.46
C ILE A 145 7.83 18.45 5.68
N SER A 146 6.66 18.53 5.03
CA SER A 146 6.07 17.44 4.25
C SER A 146 6.94 17.01 3.05
N ALA A 147 7.72 17.93 2.48
CA ALA A 147 8.63 17.64 1.37
C ALA A 147 10.00 17.14 1.85
N VAL A 148 10.56 17.75 2.90
CA VAL A 148 11.94 17.47 3.35
C VAL A 148 12.03 16.25 4.27
N ALA A 149 11.02 16.00 5.11
CA ALA A 149 11.02 14.89 6.07
C ALA A 149 11.17 13.50 5.40
N PRO A 150 10.35 13.11 4.40
CA PRO A 150 10.50 11.81 3.75
C PRO A 150 11.82 11.69 2.99
N ALA A 151 12.29 12.77 2.35
CA ALA A 151 13.58 12.79 1.67
C ALA A 151 14.74 12.53 2.65
N TYR A 152 14.74 13.21 3.79
CA TYR A 152 15.76 13.05 4.82
C TYR A 152 15.84 11.63 5.37
N VAL A 153 14.69 11.04 5.72
CA VAL A 153 14.66 9.67 6.24
C VAL A 153 15.08 8.67 5.17
N SER A 154 14.64 8.86 3.91
CA SER A 154 15.02 8.01 2.79
C SER A 154 16.53 8.03 2.49
N GLU A 155 17.16 9.21 2.56
CA GLU A 155 18.60 9.37 2.32
C GLU A 155 19.48 8.74 3.40
N CYS A 156 19.00 8.68 4.64
CA CYS A 156 19.71 8.03 5.74
C CYS A 156 19.42 6.51 5.81
N SER A 157 18.35 6.05 5.16
CA SER A 157 17.90 4.65 5.22
C SER A 157 18.66 3.74 4.25
N PRO A 158 18.99 2.50 4.66
CA PRO A 158 19.58 1.48 3.80
C PRO A 158 18.63 1.15 2.64
N LYS A 159 19.19 0.75 1.50
CA LYS A 159 18.44 0.47 0.26
C LYS A 159 17.36 -0.61 0.46
N GLU A 160 17.60 -1.58 1.34
CA GLU A 160 16.75 -2.75 1.58
C GLU A 160 15.46 -2.41 2.36
N VAL A 161 15.52 -1.42 3.26
CA VAL A 161 14.37 -1.06 4.14
C VAL A 161 13.77 0.31 3.79
N ARG A 162 14.38 1.06 2.87
CA ARG A 162 13.97 2.41 2.46
C ARG A 162 12.49 2.48 2.08
N GLY A 163 11.97 1.52 1.33
CA GLY A 163 10.57 1.50 0.91
C GLY A 163 9.60 1.43 2.10
N ARG A 164 9.87 0.55 3.07
CA ARG A 164 9.03 0.38 4.27
C ARG A 164 9.12 1.58 5.20
N ILE A 165 10.33 2.10 5.42
CA ILE A 165 10.53 3.30 6.24
C ILE A 165 9.86 4.51 5.58
N THR A 166 9.91 4.64 4.26
CA THR A 166 9.19 5.69 3.54
C THR A 166 7.68 5.49 3.65
N GLY A 167 7.18 4.25 3.63
CA GLY A 167 5.77 3.93 3.88
C GLY A 167 5.25 4.37 5.26
N LEU A 168 6.11 4.39 6.29
CA LEU A 168 5.75 4.92 7.62
C LEU A 168 5.31 6.38 7.57
N PHE A 169 5.78 7.17 6.59
CA PHE A 169 5.32 8.54 6.37
C PHE A 169 3.79 8.59 6.30
N GLN A 170 3.20 7.78 5.42
CA GLN A 170 1.76 7.79 5.19
C GLN A 170 0.99 7.29 6.42
N ILE A 171 1.54 6.29 7.12
CA ILE A 171 0.96 5.79 8.38
C ILE A 171 0.94 6.91 9.42
N MET A 172 2.02 7.67 9.57
CA MET A 172 2.12 8.79 10.52
C MET A 172 1.17 9.95 10.16
N VAL A 173 0.96 10.23 8.87
CA VAL A 173 -0.09 11.18 8.42
C VAL A 173 -1.47 10.71 8.90
N THR A 174 -1.81 9.45 8.63
CA THR A 174 -3.13 8.91 9.01
C THR A 174 -3.30 8.80 10.53
N GLY A 175 -2.22 8.52 11.26
CA GLY A 175 -2.18 8.51 12.71
C GLY A 175 -2.41 9.91 13.29
N GLY A 176 -1.79 10.94 12.73
CA GLY A 176 -2.05 12.34 13.11
C GLY A 176 -3.51 12.74 12.92
N VAL A 177 -4.11 12.35 11.79
CA VAL A 177 -5.53 12.56 11.50
C VAL A 177 -6.41 11.90 12.58
N MET A 178 -6.12 10.64 12.92
CA MET A 178 -6.85 9.89 13.94
C MET A 178 -6.74 10.54 15.32
N VAL A 179 -5.51 10.87 15.76
CA VAL A 179 -5.26 11.52 17.06
C VAL A 179 -6.02 12.83 17.18
N SER A 180 -6.08 13.59 16.09
CA SER A 180 -6.82 14.85 16.04
C SER A 180 -8.33 14.65 16.17
N TYR A 181 -8.94 13.65 15.51
CA TYR A 181 -10.37 13.35 15.72
C TYR A 181 -10.70 13.01 17.18
N PHE A 182 -9.86 12.19 17.84
CA PHE A 182 -10.06 11.83 19.24
C PHE A 182 -9.77 12.97 20.20
N THR A 183 -8.78 13.82 19.90
CA THR A 183 -8.48 15.02 20.68
C THR A 183 -9.68 15.95 20.70
N ASN A 184 -10.27 16.17 19.52
CA ASN A 184 -11.45 16.98 19.35
C ASN A 184 -12.66 16.42 20.13
N LEU A 185 -12.90 15.11 20.05
CA LEU A 185 -13.89 14.43 20.88
C LEU A 185 -13.64 14.66 22.37
N GLY A 186 -12.40 14.46 22.84
CA GLY A 186 -12.03 14.58 24.24
C GLY A 186 -12.20 16.01 24.77
N VAL A 187 -11.73 17.01 24.04
CA VAL A 187 -11.87 18.42 24.39
C VAL A 187 -13.34 18.81 24.48
N GLN A 188 -14.15 18.36 23.53
CA GLN A 188 -15.54 18.75 23.45
C GLN A 188 -16.44 18.09 24.49
N LEU A 189 -16.04 16.93 25.01
CA LEU A 189 -16.74 16.25 26.11
C LEU A 189 -16.44 16.87 27.48
N HIS A 190 -15.23 17.39 27.69
CA HIS A 190 -14.75 17.74 29.04
C HIS A 190 -14.45 19.23 29.23
N LEU A 191 -14.32 20.01 28.16
CA LEU A 191 -13.99 21.44 28.22
C LEU A 191 -15.15 22.28 27.67
N GLY A 192 -15.32 23.48 28.23
CA GLY A 192 -16.32 24.46 27.81
C GLY A 192 -15.70 25.83 27.50
N GLY A 193 -16.48 26.69 26.85
CA GLY A 193 -16.08 28.05 26.49
C GLY A 193 -14.98 28.12 25.42
N ASP A 194 -14.16 29.18 25.46
CA ASP A 194 -13.09 29.41 24.48
C ASP A 194 -12.00 28.33 24.48
N LYS A 195 -11.86 27.58 25.58
CA LYS A 195 -10.91 26.47 25.69
C LYS A 195 -11.19 25.36 24.69
N VAL A 196 -12.45 25.21 24.25
CA VAL A 196 -12.85 24.19 23.29
C VAL A 196 -12.02 24.34 22.04
N TRP A 197 -11.98 25.51 21.40
CA TRP A 197 -11.21 25.69 20.17
C TRP A 197 -9.73 25.96 20.39
N ARG A 198 -9.32 26.61 21.48
CA ARG A 198 -7.91 26.94 21.74
C ARG A 198 -7.04 25.72 22.05
N VAL A 199 -7.56 24.72 22.75
CA VAL A 199 -6.75 23.56 23.20
C VAL A 199 -6.24 22.74 22.01
N PRO A 200 -7.03 22.36 20.99
CA PRO A 200 -6.49 21.65 19.84
C PRO A 200 -5.45 22.44 19.05
N PHE A 201 -5.63 23.77 18.90
CA PHE A 201 -4.59 24.63 18.32
C PHE A 201 -3.30 24.62 19.14
N GLY A 202 -3.38 24.60 20.47
CA GLY A 202 -2.20 24.50 21.34
C GLY A 202 -1.54 23.13 21.29
N LEU A 203 -2.31 22.06 21.15
CA LEU A 203 -1.80 20.69 21.18
C LEU A 203 -0.90 20.35 19.98
N GLN A 204 -1.04 21.05 18.84
CA GLN A 204 -0.13 20.88 17.70
C GLN A 204 1.32 21.31 18.02
N LEU A 205 1.55 22.11 19.07
CA LEU A 205 2.90 22.47 19.53
C LEU A 205 3.66 21.29 20.14
N ILE A 206 2.98 20.27 20.65
CA ILE A 206 3.62 19.09 21.24
C ILE A 206 4.40 18.31 20.16
N PRO A 207 3.79 17.82 19.07
CA PRO A 207 4.52 17.15 18.00
C PRO A 207 5.57 18.06 17.33
N ALA A 208 5.35 19.37 17.25
CA ALA A 208 6.35 20.32 16.74
C ALA A 208 7.56 20.47 17.67
N GLY A 209 7.33 20.50 18.97
CA GLY A 209 8.39 20.51 19.99
C GLY A 209 9.19 19.21 19.98
N ILE A 210 8.52 18.05 19.87
CA ILE A 210 9.19 16.75 19.75
C ILE A 210 10.09 16.73 18.51
N LEU A 211 9.60 17.21 17.37
CA LEU A 211 10.40 17.35 16.15
C LEU A 211 11.58 18.31 16.37
N ALA A 212 11.35 19.53 16.85
CA ALA A 212 12.38 20.55 16.99
C ALA A 212 13.50 20.14 17.96
N ILE A 213 13.13 19.65 19.15
CA ILE A 213 14.08 19.17 20.15
C ILE A 213 14.76 17.88 19.68
N GLY A 214 13.99 16.96 19.09
CA GLY A 214 14.53 15.72 18.54
C GLY A 214 15.55 15.95 17.44
N LEU A 215 15.33 16.95 16.57
CA LEU A 215 16.26 17.34 15.50
C LEU A 215 17.62 17.79 16.02
N LEU A 216 17.71 18.26 17.27
CA LEU A 216 18.99 18.57 17.91
C LEU A 216 19.82 17.31 18.20
N THR A 217 19.19 16.15 18.30
CA THR A 217 19.85 14.87 18.64
C THR A 217 20.26 14.03 17.43
N VAL A 218 19.72 14.32 16.24
CA VAL A 218 19.99 13.55 15.02
C VAL A 218 21.12 14.15 14.18
N LYS A 219 21.73 13.34 13.32
CA LYS A 219 22.85 13.72 12.43
C LYS A 219 22.35 14.04 11.03
N GLU A 220 23.02 14.94 10.33
CA GLU A 220 22.63 15.37 8.96
C GLU A 220 22.67 14.22 7.94
N SER A 221 22.02 14.38 6.78
CA SER A 221 22.03 13.38 5.71
C SER A 221 23.45 13.14 5.14
N PRO A 222 23.93 11.88 5.07
CA PRO A 222 25.23 11.58 4.45
C PRO A 222 25.22 11.91 2.96
N ARG A 223 24.10 11.65 2.25
CA ARG A 223 23.93 12.02 0.83
C ARG A 223 24.00 13.54 0.62
N TYR A 224 23.45 14.33 1.55
CA TYR A 224 23.58 15.78 1.47
C TYR A 224 25.03 16.23 1.62
N LEU A 225 25.74 15.73 2.62
CA LEU A 225 27.13 16.12 2.88
C LEU A 225 28.05 15.76 1.71
N ALA A 226 27.87 14.56 1.14
CA ALA A 226 28.54 14.17 -0.10
C ALA A 226 28.19 15.12 -1.27
N SER A 227 26.92 15.57 -1.36
CA SER A 227 26.48 16.51 -2.40
C SER A 227 27.02 17.93 -2.25
N VAL A 228 27.63 18.28 -1.12
CA VAL A 228 28.34 19.55 -0.89
C VAL A 228 29.85 19.34 -0.73
N GLU A 229 30.36 18.19 -1.18
CA GLU A 229 31.79 17.85 -1.21
C GLU A 229 32.44 17.72 0.18
N ARG A 230 31.63 17.42 1.21
CA ARG A 230 32.08 17.13 2.59
C ARG A 230 32.10 15.62 2.83
N ASN A 231 32.90 14.90 2.05
CA ASN A 231 32.88 13.44 1.99
C ASN A 231 33.36 12.78 3.30
N ASP A 232 34.35 13.35 3.98
CA ASP A 232 34.85 12.83 5.26
C ASP A 232 33.77 12.80 6.34
N GLU A 233 32.98 13.87 6.44
CA GLU A 233 31.87 13.96 7.39
C GLU A 233 30.71 13.05 6.97
N ALA A 234 30.43 12.95 5.68
CA ALA A 234 29.42 12.04 5.14
C ALA A 234 29.74 10.59 5.49
N LEU A 235 31.01 10.17 5.36
CA LEU A 235 31.48 8.84 5.69
C LEU A 235 31.37 8.55 7.19
N GLN A 236 31.76 9.50 8.06
CA GLN A 236 31.60 9.37 9.51
C GLN A 236 30.13 9.21 9.93
N ILE A 237 29.22 9.97 9.32
CA ILE A 237 27.79 9.86 9.61
C ILE A 237 27.21 8.56 9.05
N LEU A 238 27.62 8.13 7.86
CA LEU A 238 27.18 6.86 7.29
C LEU A 238 27.59 5.69 8.19
N ALA A 239 28.85 5.65 8.63
CA ALA A 239 29.37 4.70 9.61
C ALA A 239 28.55 4.70 10.91
N TYR A 240 28.23 5.88 11.44
CA TYR A 240 27.36 6.04 12.63
C TYR A 240 25.94 5.48 12.42
N LEU A 241 25.34 5.74 11.26
CA LEU A 241 24.00 5.26 10.93
C LEU A 241 23.97 3.74 10.77
N ARG A 242 25.01 3.16 10.14
CA ARG A 242 25.17 1.71 9.93
C ARG A 242 25.65 0.97 11.18
N ARG A 243 26.16 1.69 12.20
CA ARG A 243 26.82 1.13 13.41
C ARG A 243 28.02 0.25 13.06
N GLU A 244 28.75 0.68 12.05
CA GLU A 244 29.97 0.01 11.59
C GLU A 244 31.16 0.96 11.68
N PRO A 245 32.39 0.43 11.80
CA PRO A 245 33.58 1.27 11.73
C PRO A 245 33.69 1.92 10.34
N ILE A 246 34.30 3.09 10.31
CA ILE A 246 34.55 3.87 9.08
C ILE A 246 35.35 3.06 8.03
N THR A 247 36.14 2.08 8.48
CA THR A 247 36.97 1.20 7.64
C THR A 247 36.24 -0.04 7.12
N SER A 248 34.95 -0.23 7.46
CA SER A 248 34.18 -1.37 6.97
C SER A 248 33.99 -1.27 5.46
N HIS A 249 34.25 -2.36 4.73
CA HIS A 249 34.02 -2.45 3.30
C HIS A 249 32.58 -2.07 2.92
N ALA A 250 31.58 -2.56 3.68
CA ALA A 250 30.18 -2.26 3.40
C ALA A 250 29.85 -0.75 3.45
N VAL A 251 30.48 0.00 4.37
CA VAL A 251 30.29 1.46 4.49
C VAL A 251 31.04 2.21 3.40
N LEU A 252 32.26 1.78 3.07
CA LEU A 252 33.06 2.39 2.00
C LEU A 252 32.43 2.17 0.63
N ASP A 253 31.93 0.96 0.37
CA ASP A 253 31.23 0.62 -0.86
C ASP A 253 29.93 1.42 -0.98
N GLU A 254 29.13 1.51 0.09
CA GLU A 254 27.90 2.34 0.09
C GLU A 254 28.22 3.84 -0.09
N MET A 255 29.30 4.34 0.50
CA MET A 255 29.73 5.72 0.28
C MET A 255 30.16 5.96 -1.17
N ALA A 256 30.90 5.02 -1.77
CA ALA A 256 31.28 5.08 -3.18
C ALA A 256 30.05 5.04 -4.11
N GLU A 257 29.06 4.18 -3.82
CA GLU A 257 27.76 4.15 -4.52
C GLU A 257 27.07 5.53 -4.44
N ILE A 258 27.05 6.16 -3.27
CA ILE A 258 26.45 7.49 -3.06
C ILE A 258 27.19 8.57 -3.87
N GLU A 259 28.52 8.59 -3.83
CA GLU A 259 29.33 9.56 -4.57
C GLU A 259 29.18 9.40 -6.08
N ALA A 260 29.19 8.16 -6.57
CA ALA A 260 28.96 7.85 -7.98
C ALA A 260 27.58 8.35 -8.44
N ALA A 261 26.52 8.04 -7.68
CA ALA A 261 25.17 8.50 -7.99
C ALA A 261 25.03 10.04 -7.99
N ILE A 262 25.71 10.73 -7.05
CA ILE A 262 25.72 12.19 -7.00
C ILE A 262 26.47 12.78 -8.20
N ARG A 263 27.59 12.18 -8.60
CA ARG A 263 28.36 12.60 -9.77
C ARG A 263 27.55 12.44 -11.04
N GLU A 264 26.92 11.28 -11.22
CA GLU A 264 26.00 11.00 -12.32
C GLU A 264 24.84 12.01 -12.34
N GLU A 265 24.21 12.30 -11.20
CA GLU A 265 23.16 13.32 -11.10
C GLU A 265 23.65 14.72 -11.51
N ARG A 266 24.86 15.10 -11.08
CA ARG A 266 25.45 16.40 -11.42
C ARG A 266 25.77 16.48 -12.90
N GLU A 267 26.39 15.45 -13.47
CA GLU A 267 26.73 15.37 -14.89
C GLU A 267 25.50 15.36 -15.77
N ALA A 268 24.49 14.57 -15.39
CA ALA A 268 23.19 14.57 -16.03
C ALA A 268 22.51 15.94 -15.99
N ARG A 269 22.84 16.83 -15.03
CA ARG A 269 22.29 18.19 -14.95
C ARG A 269 23.16 19.27 -15.60
N LYS A 270 24.42 18.99 -15.96
CA LYS A 270 25.29 19.98 -16.62
C LYS A 270 24.61 20.48 -17.91
N GLY A 271 24.60 21.80 -18.08
CA GLY A 271 23.99 22.47 -19.24
C GLY A 271 22.45 22.44 -19.32
N LEU A 272 21.73 21.95 -18.29
CA LEU A 272 20.26 21.92 -18.32
C LEU A 272 19.65 23.31 -18.14
N GLY A 273 19.08 23.86 -19.22
CA GLY A 273 18.26 25.07 -19.14
C GLY A 273 16.84 24.77 -18.62
N LEU A 274 16.20 25.72 -17.93
CA LEU A 274 14.81 25.56 -17.47
C LEU A 274 13.84 25.24 -18.63
N LYS A 275 14.02 25.87 -19.79
CA LYS A 275 13.18 25.60 -20.97
C LYS A 275 13.32 24.15 -21.45
N GLU A 276 14.54 23.61 -21.42
CA GLU A 276 14.81 22.22 -21.80
C GLU A 276 14.29 21.23 -20.74
N ALA A 277 14.37 21.60 -19.45
CA ALA A 277 13.84 20.77 -18.38
C ALA A 277 12.33 20.54 -18.52
N PHE A 278 11.56 21.61 -18.77
CA PHE A 278 10.10 21.54 -18.83
C PHE A 278 9.55 21.15 -20.22
N PHE A 279 10.15 21.67 -21.30
CA PHE A 279 9.66 21.48 -22.67
C PHE A 279 10.54 20.55 -23.52
N GLY A 280 11.51 19.88 -22.91
CA GLY A 280 12.29 18.84 -23.56
C GLY A 280 11.42 17.69 -24.05
N LYS A 281 11.91 16.97 -25.06
CA LYS A 281 11.21 15.84 -25.69
C LYS A 281 10.82 14.81 -24.62
N GLY A 282 9.54 14.46 -24.56
CA GLY A 282 8.98 13.52 -23.56
C GLY A 282 8.79 14.08 -22.14
N ASN A 283 9.43 15.20 -21.76
CA ASN A 283 9.33 15.75 -20.40
C ASN A 283 8.00 16.48 -20.15
N PHE A 284 7.46 17.20 -21.14
CA PHE A 284 6.23 17.98 -20.96
C PHE A 284 5.04 17.10 -20.50
N ILE A 285 4.87 15.92 -21.12
CA ILE A 285 3.81 14.97 -20.76
C ILE A 285 4.00 14.48 -19.32
N ARG A 286 5.23 14.23 -18.87
CA ARG A 286 5.52 13.83 -17.48
C ARG A 286 5.13 14.91 -16.48
N PHE A 287 5.40 16.18 -16.78
CA PHE A 287 4.95 17.31 -15.96
C PHE A 287 3.43 17.46 -15.93
N VAL A 288 2.75 17.29 -17.08
CA VAL A 288 1.29 17.30 -17.14
C VAL A 288 0.70 16.18 -16.28
N ILE A 289 1.22 14.95 -16.39
CA ILE A 289 0.79 13.81 -15.58
C ILE A 289 1.02 14.08 -14.09
N ALA A 290 2.18 14.59 -13.71
CA ALA A 290 2.48 14.94 -12.32
C ALA A 290 1.55 16.03 -11.76
N PHE A 291 1.16 17.00 -12.59
CA PHE A 291 0.19 18.00 -12.17
C PHE A 291 -1.23 17.42 -12.04
N VAL A 292 -1.68 16.65 -13.04
CA VAL A 292 -3.05 16.10 -13.13
C VAL A 292 -3.29 14.98 -12.12
N VAL A 293 -2.32 14.12 -11.82
CA VAL A 293 -2.50 13.03 -10.86
C VAL A 293 -2.83 13.55 -9.46
N PHE A 294 -2.24 14.69 -9.08
CA PHE A 294 -2.53 15.33 -7.80
C PHE A 294 -3.85 16.11 -7.82
N LEU A 295 -4.26 16.71 -8.94
CA LEU A 295 -5.64 17.21 -9.10
C LEU A 295 -6.65 16.09 -8.86
N PHE A 296 -6.44 14.94 -9.48
CA PHE A 296 -7.31 13.77 -9.33
C PHE A 296 -7.30 13.19 -7.94
N GLN A 297 -6.14 13.13 -7.27
CA GLN A 297 -6.08 12.77 -5.84
C GLN A 297 -7.02 13.65 -5.00
N GLN A 298 -7.12 14.96 -5.29
CA GLN A 298 -8.02 15.86 -4.56
C GLN A 298 -9.49 15.68 -4.93
N LEU A 299 -9.78 15.40 -6.21
CA LEU A 299 -11.12 15.12 -6.72
C LEU A 299 -11.70 13.77 -6.25
N THR A 300 -10.91 12.94 -5.57
CA THR A 300 -11.43 11.74 -4.88
C THR A 300 -12.47 12.08 -3.79
N GLY A 301 -12.44 13.31 -3.26
CA GLY A 301 -13.23 13.74 -2.11
C GLY A 301 -12.56 13.49 -0.75
N GLN A 302 -11.36 12.93 -0.72
CA GLN A 302 -10.72 12.49 0.53
C GLN A 302 -10.44 13.65 1.48
N ASN A 303 -9.99 14.78 0.93
CA ASN A 303 -9.68 15.96 1.73
C ASN A 303 -10.94 16.65 2.23
N SER A 304 -12.00 16.70 1.43
CA SER A 304 -13.33 17.10 1.90
C SER A 304 -13.76 16.28 3.12
N VAL A 305 -13.59 14.96 3.09
CA VAL A 305 -13.88 14.09 4.24
C VAL A 305 -12.94 14.36 5.41
N ASN A 306 -11.63 14.54 5.20
CA ASN A 306 -10.71 14.80 6.31
C ASN A 306 -11.05 16.11 7.03
N TYR A 307 -11.20 17.22 6.30
CA TYR A 307 -11.43 18.53 6.90
C TYR A 307 -12.83 18.69 7.48
N TYR A 308 -13.82 17.99 6.90
CA TYR A 308 -15.23 18.22 7.16
C TYR A 308 -16.01 16.93 7.52
N ALA A 309 -15.32 15.88 8.00
CA ALA A 309 -15.94 14.60 8.39
C ALA A 309 -17.18 14.78 9.29
N PRO A 310 -17.14 15.56 10.39
CA PRO A 310 -18.33 15.75 11.23
C PRO A 310 -19.50 16.40 10.49
N GLN A 311 -19.24 17.38 9.60
CA GLN A 311 -20.28 18.00 8.78
C GLN A 311 -20.93 16.99 7.85
N ILE A 312 -20.10 16.14 7.23
CA ILE A 312 -20.54 15.08 6.36
C ILE A 312 -21.37 14.07 7.17
N PHE A 313 -20.86 13.53 8.28
CA PHE A 313 -21.62 12.59 9.12
C PHE A 313 -22.93 13.19 9.67
N ALA A 314 -22.93 14.48 10.03
CA ALA A 314 -24.14 15.19 10.43
C ALA A 314 -25.16 15.26 9.28
N SER A 315 -24.71 15.54 8.05
CA SER A 315 -25.58 15.51 6.86
C SER A 315 -26.16 14.12 6.56
N LEU A 316 -25.49 13.06 7.03
CA LEU A 316 -25.94 11.68 6.91
C LEU A 316 -26.89 11.25 8.05
N GLY A 317 -27.17 12.09 9.04
CA GLY A 317 -28.09 11.79 10.15
C GLY A 317 -27.43 11.40 11.47
N TYR A 318 -26.11 11.57 11.61
CA TYR A 318 -25.43 11.42 12.90
C TYR A 318 -25.54 12.72 13.69
N THR A 319 -26.67 12.88 14.39
CA THR A 319 -26.99 14.12 15.10
C THR A 319 -26.74 13.97 16.57
N GLY A 320 -25.66 14.58 17.03
CA GLY A 320 -25.21 14.51 18.40
C GLY A 320 -23.71 14.59 18.42
N THR A 321 -23.20 15.52 19.21
CA THR A 321 -21.77 15.80 19.39
C THR A 321 -20.94 14.54 19.59
N LYS A 322 -21.45 13.62 20.41
CA LYS A 322 -20.79 12.33 20.68
C LYS A 322 -20.81 11.39 19.48
N GLN A 323 -21.94 11.30 18.78
CA GLN A 323 -22.14 10.35 17.69
C GLN A 323 -21.37 10.75 16.43
N GLY A 324 -21.39 12.03 16.04
CA GLY A 324 -20.65 12.53 14.88
C GLY A 324 -19.13 12.47 15.06
N LEU A 325 -18.64 12.90 16.22
CA LEU A 325 -17.21 12.83 16.54
C LEU A 325 -16.71 11.40 16.67
N LEU A 326 -17.47 10.50 17.32
CA LEU A 326 -17.09 9.09 17.41
C LEU A 326 -17.04 8.44 16.01
N ALA A 327 -18.00 8.73 15.14
CA ALA A 327 -17.99 8.26 13.76
C ALA A 327 -16.75 8.75 12.99
N SER A 328 -16.36 10.02 13.18
CA SER A 328 -15.11 10.54 12.60
C SER A 328 -13.84 9.91 13.20
N GLY A 329 -13.84 9.58 14.49
CA GLY A 329 -12.75 8.83 15.13
C GLY A 329 -12.61 7.41 14.58
N ILE A 330 -13.72 6.70 14.40
CA ILE A 330 -13.75 5.37 13.76
C ILE A 330 -13.25 5.46 12.31
N TYR A 331 -13.66 6.49 11.56
CA TYR A 331 -13.13 6.76 10.22
C TYR A 331 -11.58 6.86 10.24
N GLY A 332 -11.03 7.59 11.22
CA GLY A 332 -9.59 7.69 11.43
C GLY A 332 -8.92 6.32 11.68
N ILE A 333 -9.50 5.48 12.53
CA ILE A 333 -9.00 4.13 12.82
C ILE A 333 -8.99 3.27 11.55
N VAL A 334 -10.12 3.21 10.83
CA VAL A 334 -10.23 2.44 9.59
C VAL A 334 -9.18 2.90 8.59
N LYS A 335 -8.97 4.21 8.46
CA LYS A 335 -7.94 4.79 7.59
C LYS A 335 -6.53 4.35 7.97
N VAL A 336 -6.16 4.38 9.25
CA VAL A 336 -4.84 3.92 9.72
C VAL A 336 -4.64 2.43 9.46
N VAL A 337 -5.63 1.60 9.79
CA VAL A 337 -5.56 0.14 9.63
C VAL A 337 -5.43 -0.24 8.16
N THR A 338 -6.29 0.31 7.30
CA THR A 338 -6.29 0.00 5.85
C THR A 338 -5.03 0.51 5.16
N THR A 339 -4.56 1.71 5.52
CA THR A 339 -3.29 2.25 5.02
C THR A 339 -2.11 1.39 5.44
N SER A 340 -2.05 0.99 6.71
CA SER A 340 -0.96 0.14 7.22
C SER A 340 -0.95 -1.21 6.50
N PHE A 341 -2.12 -1.85 6.38
CA PHE A 341 -2.25 -3.12 5.66
C PHE A 341 -1.77 -3.00 4.21
N PHE A 342 -2.19 -1.97 3.48
CA PHE A 342 -1.77 -1.80 2.09
C PHE A 342 -0.28 -1.49 1.96
N VAL A 343 0.28 -0.61 2.81
CA VAL A 343 1.70 -0.27 2.79
C VAL A 343 2.59 -1.48 3.05
N PHE A 344 2.21 -2.37 3.97
CA PHE A 344 3.00 -3.55 4.30
C PHE A 344 2.80 -4.74 3.35
N PHE A 345 1.60 -4.93 2.80
CA PHE A 345 1.25 -6.15 2.06
C PHE A 345 0.85 -5.91 0.59
N GLY A 346 0.39 -4.71 0.23
CA GLY A 346 -0.28 -4.43 -1.04
C GLY A 346 0.51 -3.62 -2.07
N VAL A 347 1.49 -2.80 -1.65
CA VAL A 347 2.19 -1.84 -2.53
C VAL A 347 2.90 -2.52 -3.72
N GLU A 348 3.39 -3.75 -3.56
CA GLU A 348 4.18 -4.43 -4.59
C GLU A 348 3.40 -5.47 -5.40
N THR A 349 2.20 -5.86 -4.99
CA THR A 349 1.49 -7.03 -5.55
C THR A 349 0.69 -6.68 -6.80
N LEU A 350 -0.13 -5.63 -6.77
CA LEU A 350 -1.17 -5.37 -7.78
C LEU A 350 -0.75 -4.52 -8.99
N GLY A 351 0.45 -3.91 -9.01
CA GLY A 351 0.85 -2.96 -10.06
C GLY A 351 0.21 -1.57 -9.89
N ARG A 352 0.80 -0.51 -10.47
CA ARG A 352 0.36 0.87 -10.20
C ARG A 352 -0.94 1.17 -10.95
N LYS A 353 -1.02 0.78 -12.22
CA LYS A 353 -2.15 1.08 -13.11
C LYS A 353 -3.45 0.44 -12.61
N LEU A 354 -3.39 -0.85 -12.32
CA LEU A 354 -4.53 -1.61 -11.84
C LEU A 354 -4.98 -1.13 -10.45
N SER A 355 -4.05 -0.82 -9.55
CA SER A 355 -4.38 -0.30 -8.22
C SER A 355 -5.09 1.06 -8.28
N PHE A 356 -4.65 1.98 -9.15
CA PHE A 356 -5.37 3.24 -9.40
C PHE A 356 -6.79 3.00 -9.91
N PHE A 357 -6.96 2.07 -10.85
CA PHE A 357 -8.25 1.76 -11.44
C PHE A 357 -9.22 1.14 -10.43
N ILE A 358 -8.82 0.08 -9.71
CA ILE A 358 -9.68 -0.57 -8.71
C ILE A 358 -10.03 0.43 -7.59
N SER A 359 -9.07 1.24 -7.15
CA SER A 359 -9.29 2.28 -6.15
C SER A 359 -10.30 3.33 -6.63
N ALA A 360 -10.19 3.81 -7.88
CA ALA A 360 -11.13 4.76 -8.48
C ALA A 360 -12.54 4.20 -8.57
N MET A 361 -12.69 2.97 -9.06
CA MET A 361 -13.99 2.29 -9.19
C MET A 361 -14.64 2.01 -7.84
N GLY A 362 -13.85 1.53 -6.86
CA GLY A 362 -14.33 1.27 -5.51
C GLY A 362 -14.80 2.54 -4.80
N MET A 363 -13.98 3.60 -4.84
CA MET A 363 -14.35 4.90 -4.27
C MET A 363 -15.59 5.49 -4.94
N GLY A 364 -15.64 5.46 -6.28
CA GLY A 364 -16.77 5.99 -7.03
C GLY A 364 -18.07 5.25 -6.74
N THR A 365 -18.02 3.91 -6.65
CA THR A 365 -19.18 3.08 -6.29
C THR A 365 -19.67 3.39 -4.88
N SER A 366 -18.77 3.51 -3.89
CA SER A 366 -19.14 3.90 -2.53
C SER A 366 -19.82 5.28 -2.50
N TRP A 367 -19.30 6.26 -3.24
CA TRP A 367 -19.92 7.59 -3.33
C TRP A 367 -21.29 7.57 -4.01
N PHE A 368 -21.48 6.77 -5.07
CA PHE A 368 -22.79 6.58 -5.71
C PHE A 368 -23.81 6.00 -4.74
N ILE A 369 -23.42 5.02 -3.93
CA ILE A 369 -24.30 4.40 -2.93
C ILE A 369 -24.67 5.43 -1.87
N VAL A 370 -23.71 6.17 -1.31
CA VAL A 370 -23.99 7.23 -0.31
C VAL A 370 -24.94 8.28 -0.87
N GLY A 371 -24.67 8.82 -2.05
CA GLY A 371 -25.52 9.84 -2.67
C GLY A 371 -26.93 9.34 -3.00
N SER A 372 -27.07 8.08 -3.41
CA SER A 372 -28.35 7.45 -3.74
C SER A 372 -29.19 7.17 -2.49
N ILE A 373 -28.57 6.66 -1.42
CA ILE A 373 -29.24 6.43 -0.14
C ILE A 373 -29.70 7.77 0.44
N LEU A 374 -28.84 8.80 0.44
CA LEU A 374 -29.21 10.11 0.98
C LEU A 374 -30.39 10.76 0.23
N LYS A 375 -30.48 10.54 -1.09
CA LYS A 375 -31.60 11.03 -1.92
C LYS A 375 -32.90 10.26 -1.65
N THR A 376 -32.83 8.94 -1.51
CA THR A 376 -34.02 8.07 -1.41
C THR A 376 -34.54 7.94 0.01
N HIS A 377 -33.65 7.95 0.99
CA HIS A 377 -33.94 7.78 2.41
C HIS A 377 -33.24 8.91 3.20
N PRO A 378 -33.71 10.16 3.06
CA PRO A 378 -33.16 11.26 3.84
C PRO A 378 -33.30 10.97 5.34
N PRO A 379 -32.28 11.24 6.16
CA PRO A 379 -32.29 10.89 7.57
C PRO A 379 -33.37 11.68 8.31
N ASN A 380 -34.36 10.97 8.86
CA ASN A 380 -35.30 11.54 9.82
C ASN A 380 -34.60 11.68 11.17
N VAL A 381 -34.02 12.86 11.40
CA VAL A 381 -33.27 13.17 12.60
C VAL A 381 -34.23 13.37 13.77
N ILE A 382 -34.29 12.39 14.67
CA ILE A 382 -34.97 12.54 15.97
C ILE A 382 -33.89 12.70 17.05
N PRO A 383 -33.81 13.85 17.74
CA PRO A 383 -32.83 14.09 18.79
C PRO A 383 -32.86 13.00 19.86
N GLY A 384 -31.69 12.42 20.17
CA GLY A 384 -31.55 11.40 21.22
C GLY A 384 -31.78 9.95 20.78
N GLN A 385 -32.18 9.70 19.53
CA GLN A 385 -32.28 8.34 18.99
C GLN A 385 -31.00 7.91 18.27
N ASN A 386 -30.82 6.60 18.15
CA ASN A 386 -29.73 6.03 17.35
C ASN A 386 -29.93 6.35 15.86
N PRO A 387 -28.83 6.56 15.09
CA PRO A 387 -28.94 6.82 13.66
C PRO A 387 -29.75 5.72 12.95
N PRO A 388 -30.64 6.08 12.01
CA PRO A 388 -31.44 5.10 11.29
C PRO A 388 -30.56 4.16 10.46
N PRO A 389 -31.06 2.97 10.06
CA PRO A 389 -30.31 1.99 9.28
C PRO A 389 -29.67 2.58 8.01
N ALA A 390 -30.38 3.49 7.33
CA ALA A 390 -29.87 4.21 6.15
C ALA A 390 -28.61 5.03 6.46
N SER A 391 -28.59 5.76 7.58
CA SER A 391 -27.41 6.51 8.05
C SER A 391 -26.24 5.60 8.35
N LYS A 392 -26.49 4.45 9.00
CA LYS A 392 -25.45 3.44 9.29
C LYS A 392 -24.86 2.85 8.01
N ALA A 393 -25.69 2.58 7.00
CA ALA A 393 -25.24 2.11 5.69
C ALA A 393 -24.37 3.15 4.98
N MET A 394 -24.75 4.44 5.01
CA MET A 394 -23.94 5.52 4.43
C MET A 394 -22.59 5.67 5.16
N ALA A 395 -22.56 5.56 6.49
CA ALA A 395 -21.31 5.57 7.25
C ALA A 395 -20.41 4.36 6.94
N ALA A 396 -20.98 3.16 6.83
CA ALA A 396 -20.23 1.97 6.42
C ALA A 396 -19.60 2.14 5.02
N MET A 397 -20.32 2.78 4.10
CA MET A 397 -19.79 3.11 2.77
C MET A 397 -18.67 4.15 2.80
N LEU A 398 -18.71 5.13 3.70
CA LEU A 398 -17.58 6.04 3.93
C LEU A 398 -16.33 5.31 4.45
N TYR A 399 -16.49 4.29 5.28
CA TYR A 399 -15.37 3.47 5.77
C TYR A 399 -14.79 2.58 4.68
N ILE A 400 -15.63 2.01 3.81
CA ILE A 400 -15.17 1.23 2.65
C ILE A 400 -14.51 2.14 1.61
N TYR A 401 -15.06 3.33 1.38
CA TYR A 401 -14.46 4.36 0.52
C TYR A 401 -13.00 4.64 0.90
N VAL A 402 -12.72 4.87 2.19
CA VAL A 402 -11.35 5.19 2.63
C VAL A 402 -10.40 4.00 2.50
N ALA A 403 -10.90 2.77 2.61
CA ALA A 403 -10.12 1.56 2.35
C ALA A 403 -9.66 1.51 0.87
N PHE A 404 -10.57 1.81 -0.07
CA PHE A 404 -10.21 1.91 -1.48
C PHE A 404 -9.25 3.06 -1.75
N TYR A 405 -9.44 4.23 -1.12
CA TYR A 405 -8.50 5.35 -1.24
C TYR A 405 -7.08 4.96 -0.80
N ALA A 406 -6.96 4.28 0.35
CA ALA A 406 -5.68 3.85 0.91
C ALA A 406 -4.94 2.85 0.00
N MET A 407 -5.67 2.03 -0.77
CA MET A 407 -5.12 1.05 -1.70
C MET A 407 -4.56 1.65 -3.00
N GLY A 408 -4.92 2.89 -3.35
CA GLY A 408 -4.51 3.47 -4.62
C GLY A 408 -4.17 4.94 -4.51
N TRP A 409 -5.19 5.79 -4.65
CA TRP A 409 -5.02 7.23 -4.78
C TRP A 409 -4.39 7.93 -3.56
N GLY A 410 -4.29 7.27 -2.41
CA GLY A 410 -3.51 7.74 -1.27
C GLY A 410 -2.00 7.75 -1.54
N PRO A 411 -1.32 6.59 -1.52
CA PRO A 411 0.13 6.52 -1.64
C PRO A 411 0.65 6.56 -3.08
N LEU A 412 -0.12 6.06 -4.06
CA LEU A 412 0.40 5.83 -5.40
C LEU A 412 0.76 7.10 -6.19
N PRO A 413 0.07 8.26 -6.07
CA PRO A 413 0.47 9.47 -6.80
C PRO A 413 1.92 9.88 -6.54
N TRP A 414 2.39 9.75 -5.29
CA TRP A 414 3.76 10.06 -4.90
C TRP A 414 4.77 9.09 -5.52
N ILE A 415 4.45 7.79 -5.49
CA ILE A 415 5.29 6.73 -6.07
C ILE A 415 5.34 6.89 -7.59
N TYR A 416 4.18 7.08 -8.21
CA TYR A 416 4.04 7.18 -9.66
C TYR A 416 4.84 8.36 -10.24
N VAL A 417 4.74 9.54 -9.63
CA VAL A 417 5.55 10.70 -10.06
C VAL A 417 7.04 10.41 -9.90
N ALA A 418 7.44 9.73 -8.83
CA ALA A 418 8.84 9.35 -8.65
C ALA A 418 9.33 8.37 -9.74
N ASP A 419 8.45 7.50 -10.25
CA ASP A 419 8.82 6.51 -11.27
C ASP A 419 8.88 7.08 -12.71
N ILE A 420 8.10 8.12 -13.04
CA ILE A 420 8.02 8.63 -14.43
C ILE A 420 9.13 9.60 -14.82
N PHE A 421 9.82 10.23 -13.86
CA PHE A 421 10.81 11.27 -14.17
C PHE A 421 12.25 10.72 -14.23
N PRO A 422 13.04 11.15 -15.24
CA PRO A 422 14.43 10.76 -15.38
C PRO A 422 15.30 11.53 -14.38
N THR A 423 16.45 10.96 -14.02
CA THR A 423 17.40 11.53 -13.05
C THR A 423 17.73 13.00 -13.29
N ARG A 424 17.82 13.43 -14.56
CA ARG A 424 18.07 14.81 -14.99
C ARG A 424 17.00 15.82 -14.55
N THR A 425 15.70 15.48 -14.65
CA THR A 425 14.58 16.41 -14.38
C THR A 425 13.71 16.03 -13.18
N ARG A 426 14.00 14.91 -12.52
CA ARG A 426 13.24 14.35 -11.38
C ARG A 426 12.94 15.32 -10.26
N HIS A 427 13.91 16.13 -9.86
CA HIS A 427 13.74 17.10 -8.78
C HIS A 427 12.68 18.16 -9.13
N PHE A 428 12.70 18.72 -10.35
CA PHE A 428 11.66 19.65 -10.83
C PHE A 428 10.29 18.97 -10.87
N GLY A 429 10.23 17.73 -11.37
CA GLY A 429 8.99 16.94 -11.43
C GLY A 429 8.35 16.73 -10.06
N LEU A 430 9.15 16.33 -9.07
CA LEU A 430 8.70 16.14 -7.69
C LEU A 430 8.28 17.47 -7.01
N SER A 431 8.97 18.57 -7.29
CA SER A 431 8.57 19.89 -6.80
C SER A 431 7.22 20.34 -7.38
N VAL A 432 6.99 20.15 -8.69
CA VAL A 432 5.71 20.46 -9.33
C VAL A 432 4.59 19.58 -8.78
N ALA A 433 4.84 18.29 -8.58
CA ALA A 433 3.89 17.37 -7.96
C ALA A 433 3.46 17.83 -6.55
N SER A 434 4.44 18.16 -5.71
CA SER A 434 4.17 18.66 -4.35
C SER A 434 3.40 19.98 -4.37
N ALA A 435 3.77 20.92 -5.25
CA ALA A 435 3.05 22.16 -5.44
C ALA A 435 1.60 21.91 -5.93
N SER A 436 1.41 21.02 -6.91
CA SER A 436 0.09 20.65 -7.41
C SER A 436 -0.79 20.06 -6.30
N GLN A 437 -0.23 19.19 -5.47
CA GLN A 437 -0.92 18.60 -4.33
C GLN A 437 -1.49 19.67 -3.38
N TRP A 438 -0.67 20.64 -2.98
CA TRP A 438 -1.10 21.70 -2.07
C TRP A 438 -2.06 22.70 -2.73
N LEU A 439 -1.86 23.03 -4.01
CA LEU A 439 -2.74 23.90 -4.77
C LEU A 439 -4.15 23.34 -4.85
N TRP A 440 -4.30 22.08 -5.27
CA TRP A 440 -5.63 21.48 -5.40
C TRP A 440 -6.26 21.17 -4.05
N ASN A 441 -5.45 20.90 -3.02
CA ASN A 441 -5.93 20.80 -1.65
C ASN A 441 -6.55 22.13 -1.18
N PHE A 442 -5.90 23.27 -1.47
CA PHE A 442 -6.45 24.59 -1.21
C PHE A 442 -7.81 24.79 -1.90
N VAL A 443 -7.89 24.49 -3.21
CA VAL A 443 -9.11 24.67 -4.00
C VAL A 443 -10.27 23.84 -3.45
N ILE A 444 -10.08 22.53 -3.27
CA ILE A 444 -11.15 21.64 -2.81
C ILE A 444 -11.56 21.96 -1.36
N SER A 445 -10.60 22.25 -0.49
CA SER A 445 -10.90 22.63 0.89
C SER A 445 -11.70 23.93 0.97
N LYS A 446 -11.39 24.91 0.10
CA LYS A 446 -12.12 26.17 0.02
C LYS A 446 -13.57 25.96 -0.45
N LEU A 447 -13.79 25.08 -1.44
CA LEU A 447 -15.10 24.85 -2.04
C LEU A 447 -16.00 23.92 -1.21
N THR A 448 -15.44 23.06 -0.37
CA THR A 448 -16.20 21.98 0.28
C THR A 448 -17.40 22.44 1.12
N PRO A 449 -17.29 23.46 2.00
CA PRO A 449 -18.45 23.90 2.78
C PRO A 449 -19.62 24.38 1.92
N ASP A 450 -19.32 25.08 0.82
CA ASP A 450 -20.33 25.54 -0.12
C ASP A 450 -20.94 24.37 -0.90
N MET A 451 -20.14 23.35 -1.25
CA MET A 451 -20.66 22.11 -1.86
C MET A 451 -21.61 21.36 -0.91
N VAL A 452 -21.25 21.23 0.38
CA VAL A 452 -22.11 20.54 1.37
C VAL A 452 -23.46 21.24 1.50
N THR A 453 -23.47 22.57 1.55
CA THR A 453 -24.69 23.35 1.77
C THR A 453 -25.54 23.54 0.50
N SER A 454 -24.93 23.73 -0.66
CA SER A 454 -25.66 24.00 -1.92
C SER A 454 -26.05 22.74 -2.70
N LEU A 455 -25.19 21.70 -2.68
CA LEU A 455 -25.39 20.50 -3.49
C LEU A 455 -26.04 19.37 -2.70
N GLY A 456 -25.87 19.32 -1.37
CA GLY A 456 -26.40 18.25 -0.52
C GLY A 456 -26.00 16.86 -1.06
N TYR A 457 -26.97 16.00 -1.37
CA TYR A 457 -26.70 14.67 -1.93
C TYR A 457 -25.95 14.69 -3.28
N LYS A 458 -26.09 15.77 -4.07
CA LYS A 458 -25.45 15.90 -5.38
C LYS A 458 -23.93 15.99 -5.27
N MET A 459 -23.40 16.44 -4.13
CA MET A 459 -21.95 16.47 -3.86
C MET A 459 -21.35 15.06 -3.93
N PHE A 460 -22.02 14.07 -3.33
CA PHE A 460 -21.57 12.68 -3.36
C PHE A 460 -21.62 12.10 -4.78
N LEU A 461 -22.67 12.39 -5.54
CA LEU A 461 -22.79 11.96 -6.94
C LEU A 461 -21.75 12.64 -7.85
N MET A 462 -21.38 13.89 -7.56
CA MET A 462 -20.32 14.60 -8.27
C MET A 462 -18.97 13.92 -8.03
N PHE A 463 -18.59 13.65 -6.78
CA PHE A 463 -17.37 12.88 -6.50
C PHE A 463 -17.41 11.49 -7.11
N ALA A 464 -18.55 10.81 -7.05
CA ALA A 464 -18.72 9.50 -7.68
C ALA A 464 -18.43 9.55 -9.19
N SER A 465 -18.96 10.55 -9.88
CA SER A 465 -18.77 10.75 -11.32
C SER A 465 -17.33 11.06 -11.68
N PHE A 466 -16.64 11.89 -10.90
CA PHE A 466 -15.20 12.13 -11.10
C PHE A 466 -14.37 10.88 -10.85
N ASN A 467 -14.68 10.10 -9.80
CA ASN A 467 -13.95 8.89 -9.48
C ASN A 467 -14.11 7.81 -10.58
N VAL A 468 -15.34 7.50 -11.01
CA VAL A 468 -15.55 6.49 -12.05
C VAL A 468 -15.13 6.99 -13.43
N GLY A 469 -15.49 8.23 -13.78
CA GLY A 469 -15.24 8.79 -15.10
C GLY A 469 -13.80 9.25 -15.28
N ALA A 470 -13.42 10.34 -14.62
CA ALA A 470 -12.12 10.98 -14.84
C ALA A 470 -10.95 10.15 -14.30
N LEU A 471 -11.04 9.70 -13.05
CA LEU A 471 -9.97 8.93 -12.39
C LEU A 471 -9.88 7.52 -12.97
N GLY A 472 -11.02 6.85 -13.20
CA GLY A 472 -11.07 5.54 -13.85
C GLY A 472 -10.44 5.58 -15.25
N LEU A 473 -10.84 6.55 -16.09
CA LEU A 473 -10.26 6.72 -17.43
C LEU A 473 -8.76 7.04 -17.36
N PHE A 474 -8.35 7.98 -16.51
CA PHE A 474 -6.94 8.32 -16.33
C PHE A 474 -6.11 7.09 -15.95
N SER A 475 -6.63 6.25 -15.04
CA SER A 475 -5.97 5.02 -14.62
C SER A 475 -5.73 4.05 -15.78
N ILE A 476 -6.55 4.07 -16.82
CA ILE A 476 -6.38 3.24 -18.03
C ILE A 476 -5.38 3.88 -19.00
N LEU A 477 -5.32 5.20 -19.07
CA LEU A 477 -4.47 5.94 -20.01
C LEU A 477 -3.00 6.02 -19.56
N ILE A 478 -2.72 5.97 -18.26
CA ILE A 478 -1.35 6.05 -17.76
C ILE A 478 -0.53 4.79 -18.07
N PRO A 479 0.79 4.94 -18.34
CA PRO A 479 1.69 3.79 -18.48
C PRO A 479 1.92 3.10 -17.13
N GLU A 480 2.11 1.78 -17.17
CA GLU A 480 2.49 0.99 -15.99
C GLU A 480 3.97 1.18 -15.68
N THR A 481 4.29 1.44 -14.42
CA THR A 481 5.66 1.69 -13.94
C THR A 481 6.23 0.52 -13.13
N LYS A 482 5.40 -0.45 -12.72
CA LYS A 482 5.86 -1.61 -11.95
C LYS A 482 6.91 -2.40 -12.74
N GLY A 483 8.08 -2.58 -12.11
CA GLY A 483 9.16 -3.39 -12.63
C GLY A 483 9.89 -2.79 -13.83
N ARG A 484 9.71 -1.49 -14.08
CA ARG A 484 10.39 -0.75 -15.15
C ARG A 484 11.53 0.08 -14.62
N SER A 485 12.62 0.18 -15.38
CA SER A 485 13.72 1.09 -15.07
C SER A 485 13.39 2.52 -15.48
N LEU A 486 14.09 3.52 -14.93
CA LEU A 486 13.88 4.93 -15.29
C LEU A 486 14.23 5.18 -16.78
N GLU A 487 15.17 4.43 -17.31
CA GLU A 487 15.64 4.46 -18.69
C GLU A 487 14.60 3.91 -19.66
N GLU A 488 13.88 2.84 -19.28
CA GLU A 488 12.75 2.33 -20.06
C GLU A 488 11.60 3.35 -20.09
N MET A 489 11.41 4.12 -19.01
CA MET A 489 10.42 5.19 -19.00
C MET A 489 10.76 6.29 -20.01
N ASP A 490 12.03 6.55 -20.33
CA ASP A 490 12.42 7.49 -21.40
C ASP A 490 11.97 7.02 -22.78
N ILE A 491 11.95 5.71 -23.01
CA ILE A 491 11.44 5.11 -24.25
C ILE A 491 9.92 5.27 -24.31
N ILE A 492 9.22 4.93 -23.22
CA ILE A 492 7.74 5.01 -23.14
C ILE A 492 7.24 6.44 -23.36
N PHE A 493 7.93 7.44 -22.81
CA PHE A 493 7.58 8.84 -23.00
C PHE A 493 8.17 9.47 -24.28
N GLY A 494 8.85 8.68 -25.13
CA GLY A 494 9.36 9.12 -26.42
C GLY A 494 10.51 10.13 -26.34
N ALA A 495 11.23 10.18 -25.21
CA ALA A 495 12.43 11.01 -25.08
C ALA A 495 13.56 10.48 -25.97
N ILE A 496 13.71 9.15 -26.05
CA ILE A 496 14.72 8.42 -26.85
C ILE A 496 14.04 7.21 -27.51
N SER A 497 14.40 6.85 -28.75
CA SER A 497 13.87 5.62 -29.36
C SER A 497 14.54 4.37 -28.78
N ALA A 498 13.88 3.21 -28.82
CA ALA A 498 14.47 1.96 -28.35
C ALA A 498 15.79 1.63 -29.08
N GLU A 499 15.83 1.89 -30.39
CA GLU A 499 17.02 1.69 -31.22
C GLU A 499 18.18 2.61 -30.82
N GLN A 500 17.88 3.89 -30.54
CA GLN A 500 18.89 4.84 -30.08
C GLN A 500 19.47 4.42 -28.72
N ARG A 501 18.61 4.00 -27.79
CA ARG A 501 19.06 3.50 -26.49
C ARG A 501 19.95 2.28 -26.64
N GLN A 502 19.58 1.33 -27.50
CA GLN A 502 20.38 0.14 -27.75
C GLN A 502 21.74 0.49 -28.38
N ALA A 503 21.76 1.42 -29.34
CA ALA A 503 22.99 1.91 -29.94
C ALA A 503 23.90 2.64 -28.94
N ASP A 504 23.33 3.38 -27.98
CA ASP A 504 24.09 4.03 -26.91
C ASP A 504 24.70 3.02 -25.93
N VAL A 505 23.94 1.97 -25.56
CA VAL A 505 24.45 0.86 -24.74
C VAL A 505 25.60 0.14 -25.46
N GLU A 506 25.45 -0.17 -26.74
CA GLU A 506 26.50 -0.81 -27.54
C GLU A 506 27.77 0.04 -27.68
N LYS A 507 27.63 1.38 -27.72
CA LYS A 507 28.78 2.30 -27.74
C LYS A 507 29.54 2.28 -26.43
N VAL A 508 28.85 2.31 -25.28
CA VAL A 508 29.49 2.24 -23.97
C VAL A 508 30.22 0.92 -23.80
N GLN A 509 29.56 -0.20 -24.14
CA GLN A 509 30.18 -1.53 -24.09
C GLN A 509 31.42 -1.63 -24.99
N ARG A 510 31.38 -1.05 -26.20
CA ARG A 510 32.56 -0.98 -27.08
C ARG A 510 33.67 -0.11 -26.52
N GLY A 511 33.34 1.02 -25.89
CA GLY A 511 34.31 1.91 -25.25
C GLY A 511 35.04 1.22 -24.10
N GLU A 512 34.30 0.58 -23.20
CA GLU A 512 34.87 -0.20 -22.09
C GLU A 512 35.74 -1.36 -22.59
N LEU A 513 35.32 -2.04 -23.66
CA LEU A 513 36.12 -3.10 -24.29
C LEU A 513 37.43 -2.55 -24.87
N ILE A 514 37.40 -1.37 -25.49
CA ILE A 514 38.59 -0.71 -26.04
C ILE A 514 39.53 -0.28 -24.91
N ASP A 515 39.02 0.31 -23.84
CA ASP A 515 39.82 0.69 -22.66
C ASP A 515 40.44 -0.54 -21.98
N PHE A 516 39.69 -1.64 -21.88
CA PHE A 516 40.18 -2.92 -21.38
C PHE A 516 41.31 -3.49 -22.27
N LEU A 517 41.14 -3.46 -23.60
CA LEU A 517 42.14 -3.92 -24.56
C LEU A 517 43.40 -3.03 -24.52
N LEU A 518 43.24 -1.70 -24.45
CA LEU A 518 44.34 -0.74 -24.31
C LEU A 518 45.11 -0.94 -23.01
N TYR A 519 44.42 -1.13 -21.90
CA TYR A 519 45.03 -1.43 -20.60
C TYR A 519 45.82 -2.75 -20.65
N SER A 520 45.26 -3.78 -21.27
CA SER A 520 45.90 -5.09 -21.46
C SER A 520 47.16 -5.01 -22.36
N LEU A 521 47.14 -4.14 -23.38
CA LEU A 521 48.27 -3.88 -24.27
C LEU A 521 49.39 -3.06 -23.60
N LEU A 522 49.05 -2.11 -22.73
CA LEU A 522 50.01 -1.23 -22.07
C LEU A 522 50.70 -1.88 -20.85
N HIS A 523 50.10 -2.92 -20.25
CA HIS A 523 50.62 -3.59 -19.05
C HIS A 523 50.74 -5.12 -19.18
N PRO A 524 51.53 -5.64 -20.16
CA PRO A 524 51.62 -7.08 -20.41
C PRO A 524 52.26 -7.88 -19.25
N SER A 525 53.09 -7.25 -18.42
CA SER A 525 53.76 -7.90 -17.28
C SER A 525 52.89 -8.03 -16.01
N ARG A 526 51.68 -7.45 -15.98
CA ARG A 526 50.72 -7.59 -14.87
C ARG A 526 49.65 -8.65 -15.13
N LEU A 527 49.72 -9.36 -16.26
CA LEU A 527 48.77 -10.42 -16.61
C LEU A 527 48.80 -11.63 -15.66
N GLU A 528 49.89 -11.86 -14.92
CA GLU A 528 49.94 -12.91 -13.88
C GLU A 528 49.10 -12.59 -12.63
N TYR A 529 48.78 -11.33 -12.37
CA TYR A 529 47.94 -10.94 -11.22
C TYR A 529 46.44 -10.92 -11.55
N TRP A 530 46.09 -10.91 -12.85
CA TRP A 530 44.70 -10.87 -13.33
C TRP A 530 44.19 -12.22 -13.84
N ASN A 531 45.06 -13.23 -13.95
CA ASN A 531 44.65 -14.62 -14.13
C ASN A 531 43.92 -15.23 -12.92
N THR A 532 43.72 -14.46 -11.84
CA THR A 532 42.87 -14.85 -10.70
C THR A 532 41.69 -13.91 -10.43
N THR A 533 41.43 -12.88 -11.24
CA THR A 533 40.27 -11.99 -11.00
C THR A 533 39.82 -11.25 -12.27
N SER A 534 39.29 -11.96 -13.27
CA SER A 534 38.35 -11.35 -14.24
C SER A 534 36.94 -11.86 -13.87
N ALA A 535 36.10 -11.13 -13.13
CA ALA A 535 35.47 -9.85 -13.47
C ALA A 535 34.76 -9.85 -14.85
N MET A 536 34.36 -11.02 -15.34
CA MET A 536 33.32 -11.21 -16.36
C MET A 536 32.80 -12.65 -16.26
N GLY A 537 32.23 -12.96 -15.09
CA GLY A 537 31.84 -14.31 -14.75
C GLY A 537 31.33 -14.48 -13.33
N GLU A 538 30.72 -13.46 -12.72
CA GLU A 538 29.79 -13.73 -11.61
C GLU A 538 28.45 -14.20 -12.19
N ALA A 539 28.51 -15.33 -12.90
CA ALA A 539 27.42 -16.26 -12.92
C ALA A 539 27.35 -16.83 -11.50
N PHE A 540 26.23 -16.57 -10.82
CA PHE A 540 25.75 -17.27 -9.61
C PHE A 540 26.64 -18.46 -9.21
N ASP A 541 27.62 -18.21 -8.35
CA ASP A 541 28.49 -19.26 -7.84
C ASP A 541 27.67 -20.14 -6.88
N LEU A 542 27.21 -21.27 -7.40
CA LEU A 542 26.42 -22.26 -6.66
C LEU A 542 27.29 -23.06 -5.67
N ASP A 543 28.62 -22.85 -5.62
CA ASP A 543 29.51 -23.48 -4.64
C ASP A 543 29.31 -22.91 -3.21
N GLY A 544 28.62 -21.78 -3.09
CA GLY A 544 28.20 -21.22 -1.80
C GLY A 544 26.97 -21.90 -1.22
N THR A 545 26.89 -21.92 0.11
CA THR A 545 25.74 -22.41 0.92
C THR A 545 24.38 -21.84 0.45
N LEU A 546 24.40 -20.68 -0.23
CA LEU A 546 23.25 -20.00 -0.81
C LEU A 546 22.70 -20.70 -2.07
N GLY A 547 23.56 -21.28 -2.91
CA GLY A 547 23.16 -21.97 -4.13
C GLY A 547 22.51 -23.31 -3.86
N ALA A 548 23.11 -24.09 -2.96
CA ALA A 548 22.51 -25.29 -2.39
C ALA A 548 21.20 -24.98 -1.64
N ALA A 549 21.11 -23.83 -0.94
CA ALA A 549 19.87 -23.39 -0.30
C ALA A 549 18.79 -22.99 -1.31
N PHE A 550 19.15 -22.33 -2.42
CA PHE A 550 18.20 -21.96 -3.47
C PHE A 550 17.65 -23.19 -4.21
N LEU A 551 18.52 -24.10 -4.64
CA LEU A 551 18.12 -25.36 -5.28
C LEU A 551 17.37 -26.27 -4.31
N GLY A 552 17.80 -26.33 -3.03
CA GLY A 552 17.10 -27.05 -1.97
C GLY A 552 15.73 -26.45 -1.66
N THR A 553 15.58 -25.12 -1.71
CA THR A 553 14.28 -24.44 -1.52
C THR A 553 13.37 -24.64 -2.72
N LEU A 554 13.91 -24.63 -3.94
CA LEU A 554 13.14 -24.91 -5.16
C LEU A 554 12.66 -26.38 -5.16
N ALA A 555 13.53 -27.32 -4.82
CA ALA A 555 13.18 -28.74 -4.68
C ALA A 555 12.16 -28.96 -3.55
N ALA A 556 12.34 -28.31 -2.39
CA ALA A 556 11.40 -28.39 -1.28
C ALA A 556 10.04 -27.76 -1.64
N ALA A 557 10.03 -26.63 -2.35
CA ALA A 557 8.82 -25.99 -2.83
C ALA A 557 8.08 -26.87 -3.84
N MET A 558 8.80 -27.53 -4.76
CA MET A 558 8.19 -28.46 -5.72
C MET A 558 7.66 -29.73 -5.06
N VAL A 559 8.37 -30.29 -4.08
CA VAL A 559 7.86 -31.42 -3.28
C VAL A 559 6.64 -30.98 -2.47
N LEU A 560 6.67 -29.79 -1.87
CA LEU A 560 5.55 -29.25 -1.09
C LEU A 560 4.33 -28.96 -1.98
N ASP A 561 4.52 -28.44 -3.19
CA ASP A 561 3.44 -28.23 -4.17
C ASP A 561 2.89 -29.57 -4.66
N THR A 562 3.73 -30.57 -4.87
CA THR A 562 3.27 -31.93 -5.27
C THR A 562 2.47 -32.60 -4.17
N VAL A 563 2.92 -32.45 -2.92
CA VAL A 563 2.22 -32.92 -1.71
C VAL A 563 0.91 -32.16 -1.56
N HIS A 564 0.92 -30.83 -1.68
CA HIS A 564 -0.29 -30.01 -1.57
C HIS A 564 -1.29 -30.31 -2.68
N MET A 565 -0.86 -30.44 -3.93
CA MET A 565 -1.70 -30.81 -5.07
C MET A 565 -2.27 -32.23 -4.90
N GLY A 566 -1.47 -33.17 -4.39
CA GLY A 566 -1.90 -34.53 -4.10
C GLY A 566 -2.87 -34.65 -2.92
N PHE A 567 -2.70 -33.89 -1.85
CA PHE A 567 -3.59 -33.94 -0.68
C PHE A 567 -4.86 -33.11 -0.87
N THR A 568 -4.74 -31.88 -1.37
CA THR A 568 -5.83 -30.91 -1.40
C THR A 568 -6.74 -31.11 -2.60
N THR A 569 -6.20 -31.47 -3.77
CA THR A 569 -7.01 -31.64 -4.99
C THR A 569 -7.59 -33.04 -5.08
N HIS A 570 -6.85 -34.08 -4.67
CA HIS A 570 -7.29 -35.48 -4.82
C HIS A 570 -8.16 -35.96 -3.67
N GLY A 571 -7.88 -35.55 -2.43
CA GLY A 571 -8.76 -35.82 -1.30
C GLY A 571 -10.14 -35.20 -1.49
N LEU A 572 -10.17 -33.99 -2.07
CA LEU A 572 -11.40 -33.25 -2.36
C LEU A 572 -12.16 -33.85 -3.55
N TYR A 573 -11.45 -34.24 -4.62
CA TYR A 573 -12.05 -34.90 -5.78
C TYR A 573 -12.59 -36.29 -5.43
N HIS A 574 -11.82 -37.12 -4.72
CA HIS A 574 -12.27 -38.43 -4.26
C HIS A 574 -13.47 -38.29 -3.33
N TYR A 575 -13.42 -37.38 -2.35
CA TYR A 575 -14.53 -37.13 -1.41
C TYR A 575 -15.80 -36.66 -2.12
N LEU A 576 -15.68 -35.77 -3.11
CA LEU A 576 -16.81 -35.32 -3.93
C LEU A 576 -17.41 -36.49 -4.70
N VAL A 577 -16.59 -37.28 -5.40
CA VAL A 577 -17.03 -38.36 -6.29
C VAL A 577 -17.58 -39.56 -5.51
N THR A 578 -17.00 -39.95 -4.38
CA THR A 578 -17.51 -41.05 -3.53
C THR A 578 -18.76 -40.67 -2.74
N ASN A 579 -18.90 -39.40 -2.32
CA ASN A 579 -20.09 -38.93 -1.57
C ASN A 579 -21.11 -38.20 -2.45
N PHE A 580 -21.00 -38.32 -3.78
CA PHE A 580 -21.91 -37.68 -4.73
C PHE A 580 -23.32 -38.29 -4.59
N GLY A 581 -24.18 -37.59 -3.86
CA GLY A 581 -25.57 -37.99 -3.62
C GLY A 581 -26.20 -37.45 -2.34
N ASN A 582 -25.39 -37.00 -1.36
CA ASN A 582 -25.92 -36.60 -0.05
C ASN A 582 -25.64 -35.11 0.27
N TYR A 583 -26.52 -34.24 -0.23
CA TYR A 583 -26.38 -32.77 -0.12
C TYR A 583 -26.33 -32.26 1.35
N THR A 584 -26.89 -33.02 2.28
CA THR A 584 -26.99 -32.70 3.72
C THR A 584 -25.63 -32.61 4.40
N VAL A 585 -24.62 -33.34 3.92
CA VAL A 585 -23.27 -33.34 4.50
C VAL A 585 -22.56 -32.00 4.31
N LEU A 586 -22.88 -31.28 3.22
CA LEU A 586 -22.30 -29.96 2.92
C LEU A 586 -23.03 -28.78 3.60
N VAL A 587 -24.14 -29.04 4.31
CA VAL A 587 -25.04 -27.97 4.81
C VAL A 587 -25.38 -28.10 6.32
N GLY A 588 -25.00 -29.19 6.99
CA GLY A 588 -25.29 -29.39 8.43
C GLY A 588 -24.48 -28.50 9.39
N PRO A 589 -25.03 -28.05 10.54
CA PRO A 589 -24.34 -27.20 11.48
C PRO A 589 -23.42 -28.01 12.42
N THR A 590 -22.20 -27.51 12.63
CA THR A 590 -21.29 -27.81 13.75
C THR A 590 -21.05 -29.28 14.11
N CYS A 591 -19.89 -29.82 13.74
CA CYS A 591 -19.26 -30.88 14.54
C CYS A 591 -18.82 -30.26 15.88
N HIS A 592 -19.70 -30.26 16.88
CA HIS A 592 -19.29 -30.09 18.26
C HIS A 592 -18.48 -31.32 18.67
N ALA A 593 -17.18 -31.15 18.87
CA ALA A 593 -16.40 -32.10 19.66
C ALA A 593 -16.86 -31.97 21.11
N THR A 594 -17.44 -33.03 21.66
CA THR A 594 -17.69 -33.16 23.10
C THR A 594 -16.35 -33.24 23.85
N PRO A 595 -16.17 -32.47 24.94
CA PRO A 595 -14.92 -32.45 25.69
C PRO A 595 -14.91 -33.57 26.72
N GLN A 596 -14.49 -34.80 26.36
CA GLN A 596 -14.30 -35.83 27.40
C GLN A 596 -13.27 -36.94 27.16
N ASP A 597 -12.41 -36.87 26.14
CA ASP A 597 -11.30 -37.85 26.02
C ASP A 597 -9.95 -37.15 25.83
N ASN A 598 -9.10 -37.21 26.86
CA ASN A 598 -7.79 -36.57 26.95
C ASN A 598 -6.65 -37.42 26.34
N SER A 599 -6.93 -38.23 25.31
CA SER A 599 -5.93 -39.09 24.67
C SER A 599 -6.11 -39.13 23.15
N VAL A 600 -5.82 -38.01 22.48
CA VAL A 600 -5.88 -37.92 21.01
C VAL A 600 -4.49 -37.66 20.43
N PRO A 601 -3.93 -38.54 19.57
CA PRO A 601 -2.68 -38.26 18.88
C PRO A 601 -2.88 -37.17 17.82
N SER A 602 -1.81 -36.41 17.56
CA SER A 602 -1.79 -35.22 16.69
C SER A 602 -2.50 -35.39 15.33
N LEU A 603 -3.07 -34.29 14.82
CA LEU A 603 -3.81 -34.18 13.54
C LEU A 603 -3.10 -34.86 12.34
N TYR A 604 -1.77 -34.87 12.35
CA TYR A 604 -0.92 -35.54 11.36
C TYR A 604 -1.12 -37.06 11.31
N TYR A 605 -1.27 -37.72 12.47
CA TYR A 605 -1.52 -39.17 12.56
C TYR A 605 -2.90 -39.56 12.02
N ARG A 606 -3.91 -38.68 12.12
CA ARG A 606 -5.24 -38.93 11.57
C ARG A 606 -5.26 -38.81 10.04
N ALA A 607 -4.59 -37.79 9.48
CA ALA A 607 -4.46 -37.64 8.03
C ALA A 607 -3.63 -38.78 7.41
N LEU A 608 -2.54 -39.18 8.08
CA LEU A 608 -1.73 -40.33 7.69
C LEU A 608 -2.54 -41.64 7.79
N ALA A 609 -3.35 -41.81 8.84
CA ALA A 609 -4.24 -42.96 8.96
C ALA A 609 -5.27 -43.01 7.81
N TYR A 610 -5.94 -41.91 7.47
CA TYR A 610 -6.86 -41.88 6.32
C TYR A 610 -6.17 -42.18 4.98
N PHE A 611 -4.95 -41.69 4.77
CA PHE A 611 -4.17 -41.96 3.57
C PHE A 611 -3.69 -43.42 3.51
N VAL A 612 -3.28 -44.00 4.64
CA VAL A 612 -2.87 -45.41 4.75
C VAL A 612 -4.08 -46.34 4.64
N THR A 613 -5.24 -45.99 5.22
CA THR A 613 -6.49 -46.73 5.07
C THR A 613 -6.98 -46.67 3.62
N PHE A 614 -6.85 -45.52 2.94
CA PHE A 614 -7.18 -45.38 1.52
C PHE A 614 -6.24 -46.20 0.61
N ILE A 615 -4.93 -46.16 0.85
CA ILE A 615 -3.98 -47.03 0.13
C ILE A 615 -4.25 -48.50 0.43
N SER A 616 -4.58 -48.86 1.68
CA SER A 616 -4.99 -50.22 2.05
C SER A 616 -6.30 -50.60 1.35
N GLU A 617 -7.30 -49.74 1.26
CA GLU A 617 -8.57 -50.02 0.57
C GLU A 617 -8.38 -50.17 -0.94
N CYS A 618 -7.48 -49.37 -1.56
CA CYS A 618 -7.08 -49.54 -2.95
C CYS A 618 -6.27 -50.82 -3.20
N LEU A 619 -5.53 -51.33 -2.20
CA LEU A 619 -4.72 -52.54 -2.31
C LEU A 619 -5.45 -53.83 -1.89
N THR A 620 -6.57 -53.74 -1.15
CA THR A 620 -7.19 -54.90 -0.46
C THR A 620 -8.66 -55.20 -0.82
N TYR A 621 -9.20 -54.74 -1.94
CA TYR A 621 -10.54 -55.16 -2.40
C TYR A 621 -10.50 -55.99 -3.69
N ALA A 622 -10.09 -57.24 -3.51
CA ALA A 622 -10.77 -58.39 -4.12
C ALA A 622 -11.59 -59.05 -3.00
N ASP A 623 -12.91 -59.16 -3.21
CA ASP A 623 -13.92 -59.82 -2.35
C ASP A 623 -14.20 -59.23 -0.95
N PHE A 624 -15.43 -58.73 -0.73
CA PHE A 624 -16.36 -59.13 0.36
C PHE A 624 -17.73 -58.39 0.19
N PRO A 625 -18.87 -58.98 0.63
CA PRO A 625 -20.22 -58.54 0.29
C PRO A 625 -20.82 -57.50 1.26
N SER A 626 -21.80 -56.76 0.74
CA SER A 626 -22.52 -55.62 1.34
C SER A 626 -23.28 -55.91 2.64
N PRO A 627 -23.29 -54.96 3.61
CA PRO A 627 -24.41 -54.79 4.53
C PRO A 627 -25.37 -53.70 4.02
N GLU A 628 -26.63 -54.07 3.81
CA GLU A 628 -27.74 -53.17 3.57
C GLU A 628 -27.94 -52.21 4.77
N TYR A 629 -27.83 -50.90 4.54
CA TYR A 629 -28.47 -49.89 5.40
C TYR A 629 -29.54 -49.15 4.60
N LYS A 630 -30.80 -49.47 4.89
CA LYS A 630 -31.98 -48.76 4.42
C LYS A 630 -32.05 -47.37 5.08
N TYR A 631 -31.99 -46.31 4.28
CA TYR A 631 -32.50 -44.98 4.67
C TYR A 631 -33.56 -44.51 3.68
N ASN A 632 -34.63 -43.97 4.25
CA ASN A 632 -35.92 -43.70 3.62
C ASN A 632 -35.84 -42.57 2.57
N HIS A 633 -36.57 -42.76 1.47
CA HIS A 633 -36.52 -42.01 0.21
C HIS A 633 -36.67 -40.48 0.32
N SER A 634 -35.81 -39.75 -0.39
CA SER A 634 -36.18 -38.72 -1.40
C SER A 634 -34.96 -37.96 -1.94
N SER A 635 -34.10 -38.61 -2.72
CA SER A 635 -33.03 -37.89 -3.46
C SER A 635 -32.65 -38.59 -4.76
N LEU A 636 -32.84 -37.84 -5.86
CA LEU A 636 -32.29 -37.98 -7.21
C LEU A 636 -31.93 -39.40 -7.70
N VAL A 637 -32.85 -39.99 -8.48
CA VAL A 637 -32.50 -41.00 -9.47
C VAL A 637 -31.88 -40.30 -10.68
N LEU A 638 -30.56 -40.39 -10.87
CA LEU A 638 -29.93 -40.07 -12.15
C LEU A 638 -30.09 -41.26 -13.09
N ARG A 639 -30.83 -41.02 -14.18
CA ARG A 639 -31.17 -41.97 -15.23
C ARG A 639 -29.90 -42.46 -15.96
N LYS A 640 -29.86 -43.76 -16.24
CA LYS A 640 -28.90 -44.46 -17.12
C LYS A 640 -28.77 -43.76 -18.48
N GLU A 641 -27.77 -42.90 -18.68
CA GLU A 641 -27.21 -42.62 -20.00
C GLU A 641 -25.68 -42.43 -19.92
N GLY A 642 -24.97 -43.56 -20.13
CA GLY A 642 -23.80 -43.60 -21.02
C GLY A 642 -22.44 -43.13 -20.53
N VAL A 643 -22.25 -42.72 -19.28
CA VAL A 643 -20.88 -42.65 -18.70
C VAL A 643 -20.87 -43.53 -17.46
N SER A 644 -20.17 -44.66 -17.57
CA SER A 644 -20.04 -45.60 -16.46
C SER A 644 -19.48 -44.85 -15.25
N LEU A 645 -20.26 -44.79 -14.15
CA LEU A 645 -19.79 -44.23 -12.87
C LEU A 645 -18.45 -44.84 -12.43
N TYR A 646 -18.12 -46.04 -12.92
CA TYR A 646 -16.86 -46.73 -12.73
C TYR A 646 -15.64 -45.94 -13.26
N ALA A 647 -15.78 -45.29 -14.43
CA ALA A 647 -14.69 -44.52 -15.03
C ALA A 647 -14.40 -43.23 -14.26
N LEU A 648 -15.44 -42.56 -13.76
CA LEU A 648 -15.32 -41.34 -12.95
C LEU A 648 -14.92 -41.61 -11.50
N GLY A 649 -15.39 -42.72 -10.92
CA GLY A 649 -15.19 -43.07 -9.51
C GLY A 649 -13.87 -43.77 -9.21
N ILE A 650 -13.31 -44.52 -10.16
CA ILE A 650 -12.15 -45.40 -9.88
C ILE A 650 -11.01 -45.17 -10.87
N ILE A 651 -11.29 -45.20 -12.18
CA ILE A 651 -10.24 -45.12 -13.22
C ILE A 651 -9.58 -43.73 -13.25
N LEU A 652 -10.37 -42.66 -13.26
CA LEU A 652 -9.87 -41.28 -13.29
C LEU A 652 -9.03 -40.94 -12.05
N PRO A 653 -9.48 -41.21 -10.81
CA PRO A 653 -8.64 -41.09 -9.63
C PRO A 653 -7.34 -41.91 -9.71
N GLY A 654 -7.41 -43.15 -10.21
CA GLY A 654 -6.22 -44.01 -10.38
C GLY A 654 -5.19 -43.43 -11.35
N ILE A 655 -5.62 -42.86 -12.48
CA ILE A 655 -4.74 -42.19 -13.45
C ILE A 655 -4.12 -40.94 -12.82
N ILE A 656 -4.90 -40.16 -12.07
CA ILE A 656 -4.43 -38.96 -11.39
C ILE A 656 -3.38 -39.31 -10.32
N VAL A 657 -3.59 -40.38 -9.53
CA VAL A 657 -2.61 -40.88 -8.56
C VAL A 657 -1.32 -41.29 -9.26
N LEU A 658 -1.41 -41.99 -10.40
CA LEU A 658 -0.24 -42.39 -11.18
C LEU A 658 0.55 -41.17 -11.69
N LEU A 659 -0.14 -40.16 -12.23
CA LEU A 659 0.50 -38.91 -12.68
C LEU A 659 1.15 -38.16 -11.52
N SER A 660 0.53 -38.11 -10.34
CA SER A 660 1.11 -37.48 -9.15
C SER A 660 2.33 -38.24 -8.62
N LEU A 661 2.34 -39.58 -8.70
CA LEU A 661 3.52 -40.38 -8.40
C LEU A 661 4.67 -40.11 -9.37
N VAL A 662 4.38 -39.88 -10.65
CA VAL A 662 5.38 -39.47 -11.66
C VAL A 662 5.96 -38.10 -11.33
N VAL A 663 5.12 -37.12 -10.98
CA VAL A 663 5.58 -35.78 -10.56
C VAL A 663 6.46 -35.88 -9.30
N PHE A 664 6.04 -36.68 -8.32
CA PHE A 664 6.79 -36.87 -7.08
C PHE A 664 8.13 -37.57 -7.31
N ALA A 665 8.16 -38.66 -8.08
CA ALA A 665 9.38 -39.40 -8.39
C ALA A 665 10.39 -38.55 -9.18
N ASN A 666 9.93 -37.80 -10.18
CA ASN A 666 10.78 -36.90 -10.94
C ASN A 666 11.24 -35.69 -10.12
N GLY A 667 10.40 -35.18 -9.20
CA GLY A 667 10.79 -34.13 -8.25
C GLY A 667 11.89 -34.58 -7.29
N CYS A 668 11.78 -35.79 -6.73
CA CYS A 668 12.81 -36.41 -5.91
C CYS A 668 14.09 -36.71 -6.72
N GLY A 669 13.95 -37.18 -7.95
CA GLY A 669 15.08 -37.42 -8.87
C GLY A 669 15.82 -36.14 -9.25
N PHE A 670 15.08 -35.08 -9.55
CA PHE A 670 15.64 -33.74 -9.80
C PHE A 670 16.37 -33.22 -8.56
N ALA A 671 15.75 -33.30 -7.38
CA ALA A 671 16.37 -32.88 -6.12
C ALA A 671 17.69 -33.62 -5.89
N SER A 672 17.69 -34.96 -6.03
CA SER A 672 18.88 -35.80 -5.86
C SER A 672 20.01 -35.42 -6.83
N ARG A 673 19.70 -35.15 -8.10
CA ARG A 673 20.71 -34.75 -9.10
C ARG A 673 21.17 -33.31 -8.92
N ALA A 674 20.27 -32.40 -8.56
CA ALA A 674 20.59 -31.00 -8.28
C ALA A 674 21.57 -30.84 -7.13
N PHE A 675 21.58 -31.75 -6.15
CA PHE A 675 22.58 -31.78 -5.07
C PHE A 675 23.97 -32.24 -5.50
N VAL A 676 24.11 -32.92 -6.66
CA VAL A 676 25.38 -33.50 -7.13
C VAL A 676 26.04 -32.66 -8.23
N LEU A 677 25.27 -31.81 -8.92
CA LEU A 677 25.76 -31.00 -10.05
C LEU A 677 26.48 -29.73 -9.54
N LYS A 678 27.79 -29.65 -9.82
CA LYS A 678 28.68 -28.54 -9.42
C LYS A 678 28.77 -27.40 -10.45
N THR A 679 28.06 -27.47 -11.58
CA THR A 679 28.24 -26.49 -12.68
C THR A 679 26.96 -26.31 -13.49
N TYR A 680 26.61 -25.06 -13.82
CA TYR A 680 25.36 -24.69 -14.48
C TYR A 680 25.18 -25.32 -15.88
N GLU A 681 26.27 -25.57 -16.61
CA GLU A 681 26.23 -26.19 -17.94
C GLU A 681 25.61 -27.60 -17.96
N LYS A 682 25.67 -28.33 -16.83
CA LYS A 682 25.07 -29.67 -16.71
C LYS A 682 23.61 -29.66 -16.24
N MET A 683 23.04 -28.48 -15.96
CA MET A 683 21.65 -28.37 -15.51
C MET A 683 20.64 -28.79 -16.60
N ASN A 684 21.05 -28.73 -17.87
CA ASN A 684 20.29 -29.27 -19.00
C ASN A 684 20.04 -30.79 -18.89
N GLU A 685 20.91 -31.55 -18.21
CA GLU A 685 20.72 -32.99 -17.96
C GLU A 685 19.62 -33.28 -16.92
N ALA A 686 19.30 -32.30 -16.07
CA ALA A 686 18.24 -32.38 -15.05
C ALA A 686 16.93 -31.69 -15.50
N ALA A 687 17.00 -30.75 -16.44
CA ALA A 687 15.85 -30.00 -16.95
C ALA A 687 14.76 -30.90 -17.57
N ALA A 688 15.14 -32.02 -18.20
CA ALA A 688 14.20 -32.98 -18.77
C ALA A 688 13.22 -33.55 -17.71
N MET A 689 13.68 -33.80 -16.49
CA MET A 689 12.82 -34.28 -15.40
C MET A 689 11.80 -33.21 -14.98
N LEU A 690 12.21 -31.94 -15.01
CA LEU A 690 11.36 -30.79 -14.70
C LEU A 690 10.23 -30.65 -15.74
N TYR A 691 10.56 -30.75 -17.03
CA TYR A 691 9.58 -30.68 -18.11
C TYR A 691 8.57 -31.82 -18.07
N VAL A 692 9.01 -33.05 -17.75
CA VAL A 692 8.11 -34.21 -17.59
C VAL A 692 7.19 -34.02 -16.38
N SER A 693 7.70 -33.51 -15.25
CA SER A 693 6.87 -33.20 -14.08
C SER A 693 5.83 -32.11 -14.36
N PHE A 694 6.21 -31.00 -14.99
CA PHE A 694 5.26 -29.95 -15.34
C PHE A 694 4.23 -30.42 -16.36
N GLY A 695 4.63 -31.22 -17.36
CA GLY A 695 3.71 -31.82 -18.31
C GLY A 695 2.69 -32.75 -17.63
N ALA A 696 3.15 -33.64 -16.74
CA ALA A 696 2.26 -34.55 -16.00
C ALA A 696 1.28 -33.80 -15.07
N ALA A 697 1.72 -32.72 -14.42
CA ALA A 697 0.87 -31.88 -13.57
C ALA A 697 -0.23 -31.18 -14.39
N VAL A 698 0.13 -30.56 -15.52
CA VAL A 698 -0.84 -29.90 -16.41
C VAL A 698 -1.87 -30.88 -16.96
N VAL A 699 -1.45 -32.11 -17.30
CA VAL A 699 -2.39 -33.16 -17.73
C VAL A 699 -3.33 -33.57 -16.60
N ALA A 700 -2.83 -33.73 -15.38
CA ALA A 700 -3.66 -34.06 -14.22
C ALA A 700 -4.70 -32.97 -13.95
N ASP A 701 -4.31 -31.69 -13.96
CA ASP A 701 -5.22 -30.56 -13.78
C ASP A 701 -6.26 -30.47 -14.89
N GLY A 702 -5.87 -30.72 -16.14
CA GLY A 702 -6.79 -30.78 -17.27
C GLY A 702 -7.84 -31.88 -17.11
N ILE A 703 -7.44 -33.05 -16.62
CA ILE A 703 -8.35 -34.18 -16.33
C ILE A 703 -9.31 -33.83 -15.19
N ILE A 704 -8.82 -33.21 -14.11
CA ILE A 704 -9.65 -32.81 -12.97
C ILE A 704 -10.65 -31.71 -13.35
N ALA A 705 -10.20 -30.68 -14.07
CA ALA A 705 -11.07 -29.59 -14.51
C ALA A 705 -12.14 -30.08 -15.48
N SER A 706 -11.78 -30.95 -16.44
CA SER A 706 -12.74 -31.50 -17.41
C SER A 706 -13.73 -32.47 -16.78
N SER A 707 -13.30 -33.31 -15.83
CA SER A 707 -14.19 -34.24 -15.12
C SER A 707 -15.17 -33.49 -14.20
N LEU A 708 -14.71 -32.47 -13.48
CA LEU A 708 -15.55 -31.59 -12.68
C LEU A 708 -16.55 -30.83 -13.56
N CYS A 709 -16.12 -30.20 -14.65
CA CYS A 709 -17.03 -29.54 -15.59
C CYS A 709 -18.08 -30.50 -16.16
N THR A 710 -17.70 -31.74 -16.48
CA THR A 710 -18.64 -32.76 -16.99
C THR A 710 -19.65 -33.19 -15.90
N LEU A 711 -19.19 -33.36 -14.65
CA LEU A 711 -20.05 -33.62 -13.49
C LEU A 711 -21.04 -32.46 -13.24
N LEU A 712 -20.58 -31.22 -13.38
CA LEU A 712 -21.42 -30.02 -13.22
C LEU A 712 -22.46 -29.89 -14.34
N LEU A 713 -22.08 -30.18 -15.58
CA LEU A 713 -22.99 -30.16 -16.72
C LEU A 713 -24.06 -31.26 -16.64
N LYS A 714 -23.74 -32.41 -16.07
CA LYS A 714 -24.68 -33.55 -15.95
C LYS A 714 -25.51 -33.57 -14.67
N SER A 715 -25.09 -32.88 -13.62
CA SER A 715 -25.80 -32.87 -12.34
C SER A 715 -26.80 -31.71 -12.27
N LYS A 716 -28.11 -32.00 -12.13
CA LYS A 716 -29.14 -30.99 -11.84
C LYS A 716 -29.09 -30.57 -10.35
N THR A 717 -27.93 -30.11 -9.88
CA THR A 717 -27.65 -29.88 -8.45
C THR A 717 -28.02 -28.48 -7.97
N GLY A 718 -28.63 -27.64 -8.81
CA GLY A 718 -29.10 -26.30 -8.40
C GLY A 718 -27.99 -25.27 -8.15
N PHE A 719 -26.71 -25.64 -8.32
CA PHE A 719 -25.59 -24.71 -8.32
C PHE A 719 -25.48 -24.02 -9.69
N LYS A 720 -25.55 -22.68 -9.70
CA LYS A 720 -25.61 -21.87 -10.94
C LYS A 720 -24.23 -21.52 -11.52
N SER A 721 -23.13 -21.71 -10.77
CA SER A 721 -21.77 -21.48 -11.25
C SER A 721 -20.74 -22.31 -10.48
N THR A 722 -19.61 -22.60 -11.14
CA THR A 722 -18.46 -23.34 -10.59
C THR A 722 -17.91 -22.67 -9.32
N ASP A 723 -17.91 -21.34 -9.28
CA ASP A 723 -17.45 -20.55 -8.13
C ASP A 723 -18.22 -20.84 -6.84
N SER A 724 -19.52 -21.14 -6.95
CA SER A 724 -20.35 -21.48 -5.79
C SER A 724 -19.95 -22.80 -5.14
N ILE A 725 -19.35 -23.71 -5.92
CA ILE A 725 -18.92 -25.03 -5.45
C ILE A 725 -17.53 -24.92 -4.84
N VAL A 726 -16.64 -24.19 -5.51
CA VAL A 726 -15.28 -23.89 -5.00
C VAL A 726 -15.35 -23.12 -3.67
N ALA A 727 -16.24 -22.15 -3.54
CA ALA A 727 -16.42 -21.40 -2.29
C ALA A 727 -16.92 -22.28 -1.13
N LYS A 728 -17.85 -23.20 -1.39
CA LYS A 728 -18.36 -24.12 -0.36
C LYS A 728 -17.34 -25.20 0.01
N LEU A 729 -16.56 -25.66 -0.96
CA LEU A 729 -15.47 -26.60 -0.73
C LEU A 729 -14.34 -25.97 0.09
N MET A 730 -13.94 -24.73 -0.23
CA MET A 730 -12.97 -23.99 0.58
C MET A 730 -13.49 -23.80 2.02
N ALA A 731 -14.76 -23.45 2.19
CA ALA A 731 -15.35 -23.34 3.52
C ALA A 731 -15.36 -24.67 4.28
N PHE A 732 -15.66 -25.79 3.61
CA PHE A 732 -15.61 -27.13 4.20
C PHE A 732 -14.18 -27.54 4.58
N SER A 733 -13.19 -27.32 3.70
CA SER A 733 -11.77 -27.61 3.94
C SER A 733 -11.18 -26.78 5.07
N ILE A 734 -11.60 -25.51 5.21
CA ILE A 734 -11.22 -24.66 6.34
C ILE A 734 -11.86 -25.17 7.64
N ASN A 735 -13.16 -25.50 7.62
CA ASN A 735 -13.88 -25.95 8.81
C ASN A 735 -13.49 -27.35 9.29
N THR A 736 -12.99 -28.22 8.41
CA THR A 736 -12.48 -29.55 8.75
C THR A 736 -10.99 -29.55 9.11
N GLY A 737 -10.33 -28.39 9.06
CA GLY A 737 -8.91 -28.24 9.37
C GLY A 737 -7.96 -28.78 8.29
N LEU A 738 -8.49 -29.12 7.12
CA LEU A 738 -7.74 -29.63 5.96
C LEU A 738 -6.85 -28.52 5.34
N LEU A 739 -7.24 -27.26 5.50
CA LEU A 739 -6.50 -26.07 5.06
C LEU A 739 -5.93 -25.24 6.22
N THR A 740 -5.52 -25.89 7.31
CA THR A 740 -4.84 -25.18 8.41
C THR A 740 -3.48 -25.78 8.75
N ARG A 741 -2.48 -25.43 7.94
CA ARG A 741 -1.22 -24.82 8.40
C ARG A 741 -0.47 -24.13 7.27
#